data_AF-A0A4U0UMS8-F1
#
_entry.id   AF-A0A4U0UMS8-F1
#
_cell.length_a   1.000
_cell.length_b   1.000
_cell.length_c   1.000
_cell.angle_alpha   90.00
_cell.angle_beta   90.00
_cell.angle_gamma   90.00
#
_symmetry.space_group_name_H-M   'P 1'
#
loop_
_entity.id
_entity.type
_entity.pdbx_description
1 polymer ?
#
loop_
_entity_poly.entity_id
_entity_poly.type
_entity_poly.pdbx_seq_one_letter_code
_entity_poly.pdbx_strand_id
1 'polypeptide(L)'
;MAQMAWLWPLRPLRIRIYPEVPCEQLLTIVPQEPQLQMGVLSWLRMVISLYLVLLRCHGGANLCGGGHRCDGKRPESQPGLLVIKIENAAFYRKYPGVNDSPSTNPPLLEGVNFALLGNDGCDPLQSWVVISPSSVARTIFLQILAGQHICIPPTARSYPYLSTISQSPQHAIKYVGFDAERGSSVGGTSVRGAYLSARYESRREETDFCVQDYLTGHTELNALERDGLGVDSHMFDEVTRQLNLRSLLQMPVANLSNGQTRRARIAKALIAKPEVLLLDGPFMGLDPNTLRTMAEVLRQIAERQQPRLVMSLRPEDGVPEWVSHMVVIDEHMRVLGQGTKQGLLGGDVEASDKVEVHRILNAGENAHGAAAQVQVSRDGFERSSPPLPPGEALVEMRGVRLAYGDKVVLGDWKQSVAGGDKPGLWWSLHRGQRCAILGPNGSGKTTMLSLITSDHPQTYSLPIKLFGRSRLPGPGQPGISLFDIQRRMGHSSPEVHAFFPKGLTIRRTLESAWADAPLAKPKLNDHAKQRVDACLRWFARELEPAQSEPTFAQRLETTTSDEAARELHAHLMGSNTDLDWASKLTFREAKFSNQRLLLFLRALVSQPDLVILDEALSGIDEAIRDKALLFLSHGEKVSKVVDNIAQSSILARIGGTVVHGLSPQQALLVISHSKEDVPGCIREWICLPEPGEGREPRTGVLPGPLELNPGAWGEIWANIAHVQQDTHSVKKDDFAHEKTWAEI
;
A
#
# COMPACT_ATOMS: atom_id res chain seq x y z
N MET A 1 -33.22 0.11 22.09
CA MET A 1 -34.04 1.01 22.93
C MET A 1 -33.74 2.45 22.56
N ALA A 2 -34.33 2.91 21.46
CA ALA A 2 -34.33 4.30 21.04
C ALA A 2 -35.78 4.78 21.14
N GLN A 3 -36.10 5.59 22.15
CA GLN A 3 -37.28 6.45 22.31
C GLN A 3 -37.35 6.89 23.78
N MET A 4 -36.71 8.00 24.13
CA MET A 4 -37.05 8.87 25.29
C MET A 4 -35.99 9.99 25.42
N ALA A 5 -35.87 10.81 24.38
CA ALA A 5 -34.93 11.94 24.37
C ALA A 5 -35.66 13.25 24.09
N TRP A 6 -36.81 13.51 24.73
CA TRP A 6 -37.46 14.82 24.73
C TRP A 6 -38.16 15.00 26.10
N LEU A 7 -37.83 16.11 26.79
CA LEU A 7 -38.40 16.68 28.04
C LEU A 7 -37.44 16.75 29.24
N TRP A 8 -36.44 17.66 29.20
CA TRP A 8 -36.18 18.66 30.26
C TRP A 8 -35.04 19.62 29.84
N PRO A 9 -35.15 20.95 30.04
CA PRO A 9 -34.05 21.88 29.80
C PRO A 9 -33.18 21.99 31.07
N LEU A 10 -31.96 21.47 31.06
CA LEU A 10 -30.99 21.74 32.12
C LEU A 10 -30.23 23.05 31.79
N ARG A 11 -30.55 24.11 32.55
CA ARG A 11 -29.74 25.32 32.64
C ARG A 11 -28.35 24.97 33.22
N PRO A 12 -27.27 25.65 32.81
CA PRO A 12 -25.94 25.41 33.38
C PRO A 12 -25.88 25.91 34.83
N LEU A 13 -25.70 25.00 35.78
CA LEU A 13 -25.34 25.32 37.16
C LEU A 13 -23.89 25.85 37.18
N ARG A 14 -23.72 27.16 37.38
CA ARG A 14 -22.43 27.76 37.72
C ARG A 14 -22.13 27.51 39.19
N ILE A 15 -21.25 26.56 39.50
CA ILE A 15 -20.71 26.37 40.83
C ILE A 15 -19.43 27.21 40.95
N ARG A 16 -19.46 28.26 41.78
CA ARG A 16 -18.25 28.99 42.22
C ARG A 16 -17.69 28.27 43.44
N ILE A 17 -16.47 27.76 43.33
CA ILE A 17 -15.73 27.13 44.43
C ILE A 17 -14.75 28.18 44.97
N TYR A 18 -14.84 28.49 46.27
CA TYR A 18 -13.88 29.37 46.97
C TYR A 18 -12.70 28.53 47.52
N PRO A 19 -11.46 29.04 47.55
CA PRO A 19 -10.27 28.20 47.74
C PRO A 19 -9.95 27.79 49.19
N GLU A 20 -10.77 28.11 50.19
CA GLU A 20 -10.35 28.02 51.61
C GLU A 20 -11.34 27.29 52.54
N VAL A 21 -11.80 26.08 52.18
CA VAL A 21 -12.58 25.24 53.12
C VAL A 21 -11.93 23.86 53.29
N PRO A 22 -11.62 23.41 54.53
CA PRO A 22 -11.07 22.08 54.80
C PRO A 22 -12.04 20.94 54.44
N CYS A 23 -11.51 19.82 53.93
CA CYS A 23 -12.25 18.69 53.36
C CYS A 23 -13.34 18.06 54.25
N GLU A 24 -13.31 18.24 55.57
CA GLU A 24 -14.26 17.61 56.49
C GLU A 24 -15.66 18.28 56.51
N GLN A 25 -15.81 19.50 55.98
CA GLN A 25 -17.09 20.21 55.96
C GLN A 25 -17.92 20.06 54.66
N LEU A 26 -17.41 19.36 53.63
CA LEU A 26 -18.13 19.16 52.37
C LEU A 26 -19.22 18.07 52.43
N LEU A 27 -19.23 17.25 53.49
CA LEU A 27 -20.20 16.15 53.65
C LEU A 27 -21.55 16.58 54.24
N THR A 28 -21.69 17.83 54.70
CA THR A 28 -22.87 18.29 55.45
C THR A 28 -23.85 19.15 54.65
N ILE A 29 -23.60 19.41 53.36
CA ILE A 29 -24.52 20.19 52.50
C ILE A 29 -25.23 19.26 51.52
N VAL A 30 -26.22 18.52 52.01
CA VAL A 30 -27.25 17.89 51.18
C VAL A 30 -28.60 18.30 51.77
N PRO A 31 -29.49 18.98 51.02
CA PRO A 31 -30.81 19.33 51.53
C PRO A 31 -31.62 18.06 51.77
N GLN A 32 -32.28 17.96 52.91
CA GLN A 32 -33.28 16.92 53.16
C GLN A 32 -34.54 17.23 52.34
N GLU A 33 -34.66 16.62 51.16
CA GLU A 33 -35.94 16.39 50.49
C GLU A 33 -36.14 14.89 50.24
N PRO A 34 -37.28 14.29 50.63
CA PRO A 34 -37.42 12.84 50.69
C PRO A 34 -38.01 12.30 49.39
N GLN A 35 -37.28 12.30 48.27
CA GLN A 35 -37.74 11.60 47.04
C GLN A 35 -36.68 11.40 45.93
N LEU A 36 -35.48 10.92 46.26
CA LEU A 36 -34.48 10.52 45.26
C LEU A 36 -34.11 9.04 45.37
N GLN A 37 -34.31 8.30 44.27
CA GLN A 37 -34.06 6.87 44.15
C GLN A 37 -32.56 6.53 44.33
N MET A 38 -32.32 5.39 44.99
CA MET A 38 -31.01 4.79 45.35
C MET A 38 -29.93 4.78 44.24
N GLY A 39 -30.30 4.89 42.95
CA GLY A 39 -29.36 4.88 41.83
C GLY A 39 -28.50 6.15 41.71
N VAL A 40 -29.04 7.33 42.02
CA VAL A 40 -28.32 8.61 41.82
C VAL A 40 -27.23 8.81 42.88
N LEU A 41 -27.48 8.36 44.11
CA LEU A 41 -26.50 8.38 45.22
C LEU A 41 -25.32 7.42 44.97
N SER A 42 -25.56 6.28 44.32
CA SER A 42 -24.52 5.33 43.92
C SER A 42 -23.62 5.91 42.83
N TRP A 43 -24.23 6.55 41.82
CA TRP A 43 -23.50 7.21 40.74
C TRP A 43 -22.65 8.39 41.25
N LEU A 44 -23.20 9.23 42.14
CA LEU A 44 -22.45 10.33 42.78
C LEU A 44 -21.27 9.83 43.64
N ARG A 45 -21.46 8.74 44.40
CA ARG A 45 -20.36 8.12 45.17
C ARG A 45 -19.26 7.57 44.26
N MET A 46 -19.61 7.00 43.11
CA MET A 46 -18.64 6.52 42.13
C MET A 46 -17.84 7.66 41.50
N VAL A 47 -18.50 8.77 41.13
CA VAL A 47 -17.86 9.95 40.55
C VAL A 47 -16.94 10.65 41.57
N ILE A 48 -17.38 10.81 42.82
CA ILE A 48 -16.56 11.39 43.89
C ILE A 48 -15.37 10.49 44.23
N SER A 49 -15.54 9.16 44.19
CA SER A 49 -14.42 8.23 44.40
C SER A 49 -13.40 8.28 43.25
N LEU A 50 -13.86 8.40 42.00
CA LEU A 50 -12.98 8.58 40.85
C LEU A 50 -12.21 9.91 40.93
N TYR A 51 -12.87 10.97 41.39
CA TYR A 51 -12.27 12.30 41.54
C TYR A 51 -11.27 12.36 42.69
N LEU A 52 -11.52 11.66 43.81
CA LEU A 52 -10.58 11.52 44.93
C LEU A 52 -9.34 10.67 44.57
N VAL A 53 -9.49 9.68 43.69
CA VAL A 53 -8.36 8.91 43.13
C VAL A 53 -7.52 9.79 42.22
N LEU A 54 -8.15 10.62 41.37
CA LEU A 54 -7.45 11.58 40.51
C LEU A 54 -6.72 12.67 41.32
N LEU A 55 -7.31 13.16 42.41
CA LEU A 55 -6.66 14.11 43.33
C LEU A 55 -5.48 13.49 44.11
N ARG A 56 -5.55 12.20 44.49
CA ARG A 56 -4.41 11.49 45.09
C ARG A 56 -3.26 11.25 44.10
N CYS A 57 -3.55 11.11 42.81
CA CYS A 57 -2.51 11.03 41.78
C CYS A 57 -1.87 12.39 41.44
N HIS A 58 -2.53 13.51 41.72
CA HIS A 58 -1.98 14.87 41.51
C HIS A 58 -1.32 15.48 42.75
N GLY A 59 -1.47 14.88 43.94
CA GLY A 59 -0.88 15.40 45.20
C GLY A 59 0.62 15.17 45.41
N GLY A 60 1.34 14.63 44.42
CA GLY A 60 2.79 14.35 44.52
C GLY A 60 3.71 15.43 43.93
N ALA A 61 3.17 16.47 43.30
CA ALA A 61 3.95 17.52 42.65
C ALA A 61 3.74 18.85 43.38
N ASN A 62 4.60 19.16 44.35
CA ASN A 62 4.69 20.50 44.90
C ASN A 62 6.15 20.95 45.01
N LEU A 63 6.38 22.15 44.47
CA LEU A 63 7.37 23.16 44.86
C LEU A 63 8.84 22.93 44.50
N CYS A 64 9.19 23.30 43.26
CA CYS A 64 10.47 23.97 42.94
C CYS A 64 10.20 25.09 41.93
N GLY A 65 9.72 26.23 42.43
CA GLY A 65 9.71 27.49 41.68
C GLY A 65 11.05 28.19 41.86
N GLY A 66 11.89 28.12 40.84
CA GLY A 66 13.15 28.85 40.76
C GLY A 66 13.50 29.06 39.30
N GLY A 67 13.36 30.30 38.82
CA GLY A 67 13.62 30.66 37.43
C GLY A 67 15.10 30.49 37.08
N HIS A 68 15.40 29.44 36.31
CA HIS A 68 16.59 29.37 35.47
C HIS A 68 16.15 29.18 34.03
N ARG A 69 16.63 30.07 33.14
CA ARG A 69 16.65 29.83 31.70
C ARG A 69 17.43 28.54 31.47
N CYS A 70 16.72 27.47 31.14
CA CYS A 70 17.35 26.26 30.61
C CYS A 70 17.77 26.55 29.17
N ASP A 71 19.05 26.80 28.95
CA ASP A 71 19.66 26.60 27.64
C ASP A 71 19.30 25.19 27.15
N GLY A 72 18.83 25.10 25.91
CA GLY A 72 18.26 23.90 25.29
C GLY A 72 19.27 22.78 24.99
N LYS A 73 19.93 22.25 26.01
CA LYS A 73 20.64 20.97 25.93
C LYS A 73 19.75 19.89 26.56
N ARG A 74 19.38 18.89 25.75
CA ARG A 74 18.71 17.67 26.21
C ARG A 74 19.59 17.01 27.29
N PRO A 75 19.01 16.40 28.33
CA PRO A 75 19.78 15.54 29.21
C PRO A 75 20.44 14.45 28.35
N GLU A 76 21.75 14.30 28.48
CA GLU A 76 22.50 13.20 27.86
C GLU A 76 21.82 11.88 28.22
N SER A 77 21.58 11.04 27.21
CA SER A 77 20.98 9.73 27.38
C SER A 77 21.81 8.93 28.39
N GLN A 78 21.17 8.45 29.46
CA GLN A 78 21.82 7.50 30.34
C GLN A 78 22.09 6.20 29.57
N PRO A 79 23.32 5.67 29.60
CA PRO A 79 23.68 4.48 28.84
C PRO A 79 22.97 3.23 29.38
N GLY A 80 22.24 2.53 28.51
CA GLY A 80 21.86 1.12 28.65
C GLY A 80 20.36 0.83 28.63
N LEU A 81 19.51 1.87 28.63
CA LEU A 81 18.08 1.68 28.87
C LEU A 81 17.31 1.36 27.58
N LEU A 82 16.59 0.24 27.61
CA LEU A 82 15.71 -0.18 26.52
C LEU A 82 14.56 0.82 26.31
N VAL A 83 14.34 1.22 25.06
CA VAL A 83 13.17 2.02 24.66
C VAL A 83 11.93 1.17 24.62
N ILE A 84 12.05 -0.03 24.03
CA ILE A 84 10.98 -1.03 23.95
C ILE A 84 11.58 -2.34 24.43
N LYS A 85 10.90 -2.99 25.38
CA LYS A 85 11.24 -4.34 25.85
C LYS A 85 9.99 -5.21 25.81
N ILE A 86 10.06 -6.33 25.11
CA ILE A 86 9.02 -7.35 25.00
C ILE A 86 9.63 -8.69 25.39
N GLU A 87 9.05 -9.38 26.36
CA GLU A 87 9.54 -10.67 26.87
C GLU A 87 8.41 -11.71 26.87
N ASN A 88 8.54 -12.75 26.04
CA ASN A 88 7.63 -13.88 25.91
C ASN A 88 6.14 -13.48 25.85
N ALA A 89 5.83 -12.50 25.01
CA ALA A 89 4.48 -11.93 24.90
C ALA A 89 3.65 -12.62 23.82
N ALA A 90 2.36 -12.80 24.09
CA ALA A 90 1.34 -13.10 23.10
C ALA A 90 0.50 -11.84 22.79
N PHE A 91 0.23 -11.61 21.52
CA PHE A 91 -0.52 -10.43 21.06
C PHE A 91 -1.85 -10.80 20.42
N TYR A 92 -2.90 -10.03 20.72
CA TYR A 92 -4.26 -10.29 20.22
C TYR A 92 -4.92 -9.01 19.69
N ARG A 93 -5.85 -9.19 18.73
CA ARG A 93 -6.73 -8.09 18.25
C ARG A 93 -7.80 -7.73 19.26
N LYS A 94 -8.38 -8.74 19.90
CA LYS A 94 -9.38 -8.62 20.96
C LYS A 94 -8.86 -9.30 22.21
N TYR A 95 -9.27 -8.83 23.37
CA TYR A 95 -8.88 -9.49 24.62
C TYR A 95 -9.43 -10.92 24.63
N PRO A 96 -8.60 -11.96 24.84
CA PRO A 96 -9.08 -13.33 24.85
C PRO A 96 -9.99 -13.55 26.06
N GLY A 97 -11.25 -13.88 25.78
CA GLY A 97 -12.23 -14.25 26.79
C GLY A 97 -12.19 -15.74 27.13
N VAL A 98 -12.81 -16.13 28.25
CA VAL A 98 -12.89 -17.54 28.71
C VAL A 98 -13.61 -18.45 27.69
N ASN A 99 -14.48 -17.88 26.85
CA ASN A 99 -15.23 -18.60 25.82
C ASN A 99 -14.61 -18.48 24.42
N ASP A 100 -13.47 -17.81 24.27
CA ASP A 100 -12.81 -17.70 22.96
C ASP A 100 -12.10 -19.01 22.63
N SER A 101 -12.37 -19.55 21.43
CA SER A 101 -11.57 -20.62 20.85
C SER A 101 -10.44 -20.02 20.02
N PRO A 102 -9.35 -20.78 19.75
CA PRO A 102 -8.29 -20.35 18.83
C PRO A 102 -8.81 -19.99 17.43
N SER A 103 -10.00 -20.46 17.05
CA SER A 103 -10.65 -20.12 15.79
C SER A 103 -11.41 -18.78 15.79
N THR A 104 -11.87 -18.27 16.94
CA THR A 104 -12.63 -17.01 17.01
C THR A 104 -11.74 -15.80 17.27
N ASN A 105 -10.66 -15.96 18.04
CA ASN A 105 -9.70 -14.91 18.35
C ASN A 105 -8.28 -15.48 18.43
N PRO A 106 -7.71 -15.93 17.29
CA PRO A 106 -6.36 -16.47 17.28
C PRO A 106 -5.34 -15.41 17.74
N PRO A 107 -4.27 -15.85 18.41
CA PRO A 107 -3.12 -15.00 18.67
C PRO A 107 -2.54 -14.48 17.34
N LEU A 108 -2.15 -13.21 17.31
CA LEU A 108 -1.50 -12.60 16.15
C LEU A 108 -0.03 -13.02 16.05
N LEU A 109 0.68 -12.97 17.17
CA LEU A 109 2.05 -13.45 17.35
C LEU A 109 2.15 -13.99 18.78
N GLU A 110 2.85 -15.10 18.97
CA GLU A 110 3.10 -15.72 20.27
C GLU A 110 4.60 -15.80 20.56
N GLY A 111 4.95 -15.83 21.84
CA GLY A 111 6.34 -16.00 22.28
C GLY A 111 7.28 -14.89 21.82
N VAL A 112 6.75 -13.69 21.56
CA VAL A 112 7.56 -12.59 21.02
C VAL A 112 8.52 -12.11 22.09
N ASN A 113 9.80 -12.10 21.74
CA ASN A 113 10.87 -11.46 22.50
C ASN A 113 11.47 -10.38 21.61
N PHE A 114 11.58 -9.13 22.07
CA PHE A 114 12.15 -8.04 21.28
C PHE A 114 12.68 -6.94 22.19
N ALA A 115 13.84 -6.39 21.85
CA ALA A 115 14.48 -5.32 22.61
C ALA A 115 15.02 -4.25 21.65
N LEU A 116 14.60 -3.00 21.86
CA LEU A 116 15.12 -1.83 21.14
C LEU A 116 15.95 -0.99 22.12
N LEU A 117 17.24 -0.84 21.84
CA LEU A 117 18.17 -0.13 22.73
C LEU A 117 17.95 1.39 22.72
N GLY A 118 18.32 2.00 23.86
CA GLY A 118 18.56 3.43 24.00
C GLY A 118 19.79 3.88 23.23
N ASN A 119 20.01 5.20 23.13
CA ASN A 119 21.19 5.71 22.44
C ASN A 119 22.28 5.93 23.48
N ASP A 120 23.29 5.07 23.55
CA ASP A 120 24.27 5.10 24.63
C ASP A 120 25.57 5.81 24.26
N GLY A 121 25.64 6.40 23.06
CA GLY A 121 26.85 7.04 22.53
C GLY A 121 28.02 6.07 22.23
N CYS A 122 28.01 4.87 22.82
CA CYS A 122 29.04 3.85 22.69
C CYS A 122 28.64 2.66 21.80
N ASP A 123 27.35 2.38 21.61
CA ASP A 123 26.87 1.27 20.79
C ASP A 123 26.70 1.65 19.31
N PRO A 124 26.94 0.73 18.36
CA PRO A 124 26.80 1.01 16.94
C PRO A 124 25.36 1.36 16.57
N LEU A 125 25.21 2.32 15.67
CA LEU A 125 23.94 2.85 15.16
C LEU A 125 22.92 1.74 14.87
N GLN A 126 21.83 1.66 15.66
CA GLN A 126 20.77 0.69 15.43
C GLN A 126 19.67 1.22 14.50
N SER A 127 19.68 0.72 13.27
CA SER A 127 18.57 0.76 12.31
C SER A 127 18.00 -0.65 12.13
N TRP A 128 16.69 -0.79 12.38
CA TRP A 128 15.99 -2.08 12.37
C TRP A 128 15.06 -2.23 11.16
N VAL A 129 15.01 -3.43 10.62
CA VAL A 129 14.06 -3.81 9.56
C VAL A 129 13.26 -5.04 9.93
N VAL A 130 11.96 -5.03 9.63
CA VAL A 130 11.09 -6.22 9.68
C VAL A 130 10.91 -6.75 8.26
N ILE A 131 11.34 -7.98 8.01
CA ILE A 131 11.20 -8.67 6.72
C ILE A 131 10.26 -9.85 6.87
N SER A 132 9.32 -9.94 5.95
CA SER A 132 8.43 -11.09 5.81
C SER A 132 7.87 -11.09 4.39
N PRO A 133 7.60 -12.24 3.77
CA PRO A 133 6.79 -12.30 2.55
C PRO A 133 5.33 -11.83 2.79
N SER A 134 4.81 -11.97 4.01
CA SER A 134 3.45 -11.58 4.38
C SER A 134 3.34 -10.09 4.70
N SER A 135 2.47 -9.38 4.00
CA SER A 135 2.15 -7.97 4.28
C SER A 135 1.60 -7.78 5.69
N VAL A 136 0.67 -8.65 6.08
CA VAL A 136 0.01 -8.64 7.37
C VAL A 136 1.00 -8.82 8.52
N ALA A 137 1.99 -9.70 8.36
CA ALA A 137 3.01 -9.94 9.38
C ALA A 137 3.84 -8.70 9.69
N ARG A 138 4.33 -8.03 8.62
CA ARG A 138 5.11 -6.80 8.71
C ARG A 138 4.34 -5.69 9.44
N THR A 139 3.11 -5.43 9.00
CA THR A 139 2.26 -4.39 9.57
C THR A 139 1.91 -4.68 11.02
N ILE A 140 1.52 -5.93 11.35
CA ILE A 140 1.17 -6.31 12.72
C ILE A 140 2.36 -6.15 13.66
N PHE A 141 3.56 -6.55 13.26
CA PHE A 141 4.75 -6.42 14.10
C PHE A 141 5.04 -4.95 14.41
N LEU A 142 5.00 -4.05 13.42
CA LEU A 142 5.16 -2.61 13.67
C LEU A 142 4.03 -2.05 14.55
N GLN A 143 2.79 -2.50 14.38
CA GLN A 143 1.67 -2.09 15.22
C GLN A 143 1.81 -2.58 16.68
N ILE A 144 2.43 -3.74 16.89
CA ILE A 144 2.77 -4.27 18.22
C ILE A 144 3.77 -3.34 18.91
N LEU A 145 4.83 -2.91 18.19
CA LEU A 145 5.80 -1.92 18.69
C LEU A 145 5.16 -0.55 18.95
N ALA A 146 4.17 -0.16 18.13
CA ALA A 146 3.41 1.08 18.30
C ALA A 146 2.39 1.05 19.45
N GLY A 147 2.23 -0.09 20.14
CA GLY A 147 1.27 -0.20 21.24
C GLY A 147 -0.19 -0.42 20.81
N GLN A 148 -0.47 -0.73 19.54
CA GLN A 148 -1.84 -0.80 18.99
C GLN A 148 -2.56 -2.14 19.26
N HIS A 149 -1.82 -3.18 19.63
CA HIS A 149 -2.36 -4.51 19.97
C HIS A 149 -2.25 -4.83 21.46
N ILE A 150 -3.14 -5.72 21.92
CA ILE A 150 -3.23 -6.17 23.31
C ILE A 150 -2.07 -7.14 23.58
N CYS A 151 -1.32 -6.89 24.65
CA CYS A 151 -0.18 -7.71 25.08
C CYS A 151 -0.58 -8.57 26.28
N ILE A 152 -0.27 -9.87 26.23
CA ILE A 152 -0.52 -10.81 27.31
C ILE A 152 0.77 -11.61 27.61
N PRO A 153 1.24 -11.60 28.87
CA PRO A 153 0.75 -10.79 29.99
C PRO A 153 1.00 -9.28 29.74
N PRO A 154 0.22 -8.36 30.34
CA PRO A 154 0.42 -6.92 30.14
C PRO A 154 1.81 -6.42 30.55
N THR A 155 2.44 -7.08 31.52
CA THR A 155 3.80 -6.77 32.02
C THR A 155 4.90 -7.20 31.05
N ALA A 156 4.60 -8.07 30.08
CA ALA A 156 5.60 -8.53 29.12
C ALA A 156 6.12 -7.42 28.21
N ARG A 157 5.33 -6.35 28.00
CA ARG A 157 5.74 -5.17 27.24
C ARG A 157 5.99 -4.00 28.19
N SER A 158 7.21 -3.47 28.17
CA SER A 158 7.62 -2.32 28.99
C SER A 158 8.43 -1.30 28.19
N TYR A 159 8.49 -0.07 28.70
CA TYR A 159 9.23 1.04 28.08
C TYR A 159 10.16 1.73 29.11
N PRO A 160 11.26 1.08 29.51
CA PRO A 160 12.15 1.58 30.57
C PRO A 160 12.64 3.02 30.33
N TYR A 161 13.20 3.30 29.15
CA TYR A 161 13.72 4.63 28.80
C TYR A 161 12.63 5.70 28.74
N LEU A 162 11.45 5.39 28.18
CA LEU A 162 10.35 6.37 28.10
C LEU A 162 9.81 6.74 29.47
N SER A 163 9.90 5.81 30.43
CA SER A 163 9.50 6.04 31.81
C SER A 163 10.43 7.02 32.54
N THR A 164 11.73 7.04 32.20
CA THR A 164 12.69 7.97 32.82
C THR A 164 12.50 9.41 32.33
N ILE A 165 12.19 9.58 31.05
CA ILE A 165 11.91 10.91 30.46
C ILE A 165 10.45 11.36 30.65
N SER A 166 9.63 10.57 31.35
CA SER A 166 8.20 10.85 31.60
C SER A 166 7.38 11.12 30.34
N GLN A 167 7.74 10.48 29.22
CA GLN A 167 7.05 10.64 27.94
C GLN A 167 6.11 9.46 27.69
N SER A 168 4.90 9.74 27.22
CA SER A 168 3.95 8.68 26.89
C SER A 168 4.40 7.90 25.64
N PRO A 169 4.26 6.56 25.60
CA PRO A 169 4.61 5.77 24.42
C PRO A 169 3.89 6.21 23.14
N GLN A 170 2.65 6.69 23.24
CA GLN A 170 1.87 7.19 22.10
C GLN A 170 2.43 8.48 21.49
N HIS A 171 3.14 9.29 22.28
CA HIS A 171 3.81 10.49 21.79
C HIS A 171 5.23 10.17 21.30
N ALA A 172 5.95 9.32 22.04
CA ALA A 172 7.34 8.93 21.73
C ALA A 172 7.47 8.01 20.51
N ILE A 173 6.50 7.12 20.27
CA ILE A 173 6.53 6.15 19.17
C ILE A 173 5.53 6.59 18.10
N LYS A 174 6.02 6.93 16.91
CA LYS A 174 5.16 7.35 15.78
C LYS A 174 5.19 6.31 14.68
N TYR A 175 4.01 5.79 14.37
CA TYR A 175 3.77 4.87 13.26
C TYR A 175 3.29 5.63 12.03
N VAL A 176 3.95 5.41 10.90
CA VAL A 176 3.58 5.93 9.59
C VAL A 176 3.39 4.75 8.65
N GLY A 177 2.12 4.47 8.34
CA GLY A 177 1.75 3.46 7.35
C GLY A 177 1.55 4.04 5.96
N PHE A 178 2.08 3.37 4.95
CA PHE A 178 1.85 3.70 3.55
C PHE A 178 0.91 2.73 2.83
N ASP A 179 0.47 1.67 3.50
CA ASP A 179 -0.48 0.72 2.93
C ASP A 179 -1.79 1.39 2.54
N ALA A 180 -2.27 1.01 1.35
CA ALA A 180 -3.52 1.48 0.77
C ALA A 180 -4.75 1.19 1.65
N GLU A 181 -4.64 0.29 2.64
CA GLU A 181 -5.68 0.02 3.65
C GLU A 181 -6.14 1.28 4.41
N ARG A 182 -5.23 2.23 4.69
CA ARG A 182 -5.57 3.44 5.46
C ARG A 182 -5.85 4.67 4.60
N GLY A 183 -6.06 4.48 3.29
CA GLY A 183 -6.28 5.56 2.35
C GLY A 183 -4.96 6.26 2.01
N SER A 184 -4.55 6.14 0.76
CA SER A 184 -3.48 6.95 0.15
C SER A 184 -3.79 8.45 0.16
N SER A 185 -5.03 8.87 0.48
CA SER A 185 -5.37 10.26 0.73
C SER A 185 -4.85 10.72 2.09
N VAL A 186 -3.89 11.63 2.05
CA VAL A 186 -3.61 12.50 3.19
C VAL A 186 -4.90 13.29 3.50
N GLY A 187 -5.52 13.05 4.66
CA GLY A 187 -6.83 13.63 5.02
C GLY A 187 -7.93 12.62 5.36
N GLY A 188 -7.63 11.32 5.38
CA GLY A 188 -8.59 10.28 5.77
C GLY A 188 -9.69 10.04 4.74
N THR A 189 -10.71 9.28 5.13
CA THR A 189 -11.87 8.86 4.31
C THR A 189 -12.72 10.00 3.75
N SER A 190 -12.49 11.24 4.20
CA SER A 190 -13.19 12.46 3.76
C SER A 190 -12.86 12.87 2.31
N VAL A 191 -11.68 12.53 1.80
CA VAL A 191 -11.23 12.94 0.45
C VAL A 191 -11.83 12.08 -0.67
N ARG A 192 -12.74 11.14 -0.37
CA ARG A 192 -13.33 10.25 -1.39
C ARG A 192 -14.19 10.97 -2.44
N GLY A 193 -14.81 12.11 -2.08
CA GLY A 193 -15.64 12.90 -3.00
C GLY A 193 -14.86 13.96 -3.79
N ALA A 194 -13.94 14.67 -3.14
CA ALA A 194 -13.16 15.76 -3.74
C ALA A 194 -12.05 15.27 -4.71
N TYR A 195 -11.65 14.00 -4.63
CA TYR A 195 -10.54 13.47 -5.45
C TYR A 195 -10.85 13.41 -6.95
N LEU A 196 -12.12 13.26 -7.34
CA LEU A 196 -12.54 13.22 -8.74
C LEU A 196 -12.76 14.63 -9.34
N SER A 197 -13.33 15.58 -8.58
CA SER A 197 -13.41 16.98 -9.01
C SER A 197 -12.02 17.61 -9.08
N ALA A 198 -11.18 17.45 -8.04
CA ALA A 198 -9.84 18.03 -7.99
C ALA A 198 -8.84 17.45 -9.03
N ARG A 199 -9.04 16.21 -9.52
CA ARG A 199 -8.17 15.62 -10.57
C ARG A 199 -8.41 16.22 -11.96
N TYR A 200 -9.65 16.55 -12.28
CA TYR A 200 -10.08 16.93 -13.64
C TYR A 200 -10.46 18.41 -13.74
N GLU A 201 -10.83 19.05 -12.64
CA GLU A 201 -11.04 20.48 -12.55
C GLU A 201 -9.84 21.07 -11.82
N SER A 202 -8.97 21.77 -12.55
CA SER A 202 -7.80 22.49 -12.02
C SER A 202 -8.17 23.64 -11.05
N ARG A 203 -9.37 23.64 -10.48
CA ARG A 203 -9.86 24.65 -9.55
C ARG A 203 -9.50 24.20 -8.14
N ARG A 204 -8.72 25.04 -7.45
CA ARG A 204 -8.58 24.95 -5.99
C ARG A 204 -9.97 25.17 -5.41
N GLU A 205 -10.49 24.19 -4.68
CA GLU A 205 -11.65 24.42 -3.83
C GLU A 205 -11.14 25.17 -2.58
N GLU A 206 -11.93 26.11 -2.03
CA GLU A 206 -11.54 26.87 -0.81
C GLU A 206 -11.30 25.93 0.40
N THR A 207 -11.72 24.68 0.30
CA THR A 207 -11.58 23.62 1.31
C THR A 207 -10.28 22.80 1.19
N ASP A 208 -9.43 23.06 0.19
CA ASP A 208 -8.18 22.30 -0.01
C ASP A 208 -7.08 22.76 0.96
N PHE A 209 -6.63 21.83 1.82
CA PHE A 209 -5.51 22.08 2.75
C PHE A 209 -4.17 22.15 2.01
N CYS A 210 -3.33 23.12 2.37
CA CYS A 210 -1.95 23.18 1.88
C CYS A 210 -1.06 22.20 2.66
N VAL A 211 0.12 21.88 2.11
CA VAL A 211 1.10 21.03 2.82
C VAL A 211 1.47 21.62 4.17
N GLN A 212 1.61 22.94 4.27
CA GLN A 212 1.87 23.61 5.53
C GLN A 212 0.78 23.30 6.57
N ASP A 213 -0.50 23.46 6.23
CA ASP A 213 -1.63 23.18 7.12
C ASP A 213 -1.67 21.71 7.55
N TYR A 214 -1.36 20.81 6.62
CA TYR A 214 -1.28 19.39 6.92
C TYR A 214 -0.19 19.06 7.95
N LEU A 215 0.99 19.67 7.80
CA LEU A 215 2.15 19.47 8.68
C LEU A 215 1.93 20.09 10.06
N THR A 216 1.25 21.24 10.14
CA THR A 216 0.92 21.89 11.42
C THR A 216 -0.32 21.29 12.09
N GLY A 217 -1.07 20.43 11.40
CA GLY A 217 -2.26 19.78 11.94
C GLY A 217 -3.54 20.61 11.82
N HIS A 218 -3.53 21.68 11.04
CA HIS A 218 -4.69 22.56 10.80
C HIS A 218 -5.63 21.96 9.73
N THR A 219 -6.06 20.72 9.92
CA THR A 219 -6.87 19.98 8.92
C THR A 219 -8.35 19.88 9.27
N GLU A 220 -8.82 20.58 10.30
CA GLU A 220 -10.22 20.57 10.73
C GLU A 220 -10.97 21.80 10.22
N LEU A 221 -12.24 21.61 9.83
CA LEU A 221 -13.12 22.65 9.26
C LEU A 221 -13.49 23.77 10.26
N ASN A 222 -13.21 23.59 11.56
CA ASN A 222 -13.51 24.57 12.62
C ASN A 222 -12.24 25.30 13.07
N ALA A 223 -11.71 26.19 12.21
CA ALA A 223 -10.48 26.96 12.44
C ALA A 223 -10.61 28.11 13.47
N LEU A 224 -11.65 28.14 14.31
CA LEU A 224 -11.88 29.20 15.30
C LEU A 224 -11.25 28.91 16.67
N GLU A 225 -10.92 27.65 16.95
CA GLU A 225 -10.04 27.28 18.07
C GLU A 225 -8.63 27.09 17.51
N ARG A 226 -7.98 28.20 17.13
CA ARG A 226 -6.53 28.22 16.87
C ARG A 226 -5.79 28.09 18.19
N ASP A 227 -5.99 26.98 18.89
CA ASP A 227 -5.19 26.66 20.06
C ASP A 227 -3.79 26.33 19.56
N GLY A 228 -2.91 27.31 19.71
CA GLY A 228 -1.52 27.26 19.30
C GLY A 228 -0.76 26.20 20.08
N LEU A 229 -0.89 24.94 19.68
CA LEU A 229 0.21 23.99 19.79
C LEU A 229 1.32 24.51 18.88
N GLY A 230 2.12 25.44 19.42
CA GLY A 230 3.21 26.09 18.73
C GLY A 230 4.17 25.04 18.20
N VAL A 231 4.01 24.70 16.91
CA VAL A 231 5.03 23.92 16.20
C VAL A 231 6.30 24.72 16.26
N ASP A 232 7.36 24.11 16.81
CA ASP A 232 8.68 24.72 16.87
C ASP A 232 9.11 25.13 15.45
N SER A 233 9.16 26.44 15.21
CA SER A 233 9.46 27.02 13.90
C SER A 233 10.81 26.56 13.34
N HIS A 234 11.80 26.32 14.22
CA HIS A 234 13.11 25.81 13.81
C HIS A 234 13.01 24.36 13.36
N MET A 235 12.32 23.51 14.13
CA MET A 235 12.09 22.11 13.78
C MET A 235 11.31 21.97 12.47
N PHE A 236 10.28 22.80 12.29
CA PHE A 236 9.49 22.82 11.06
C PHE A 236 10.36 23.17 9.85
N ASP A 237 11.16 24.23 9.95
CA ASP A 237 12.03 24.67 8.85
C ASP A 237 13.15 23.65 8.56
N GLU A 238 13.64 22.96 9.58
CA GLU A 238 14.63 21.90 9.49
C GLU A 238 14.06 20.65 8.79
N VAL A 239 12.92 20.12 9.24
CA VAL A 239 12.29 18.91 8.68
C VAL A 239 11.85 19.15 7.23
N THR A 240 11.27 20.32 6.94
CA THR A 240 10.84 20.66 5.57
C THR A 240 12.01 20.83 4.61
N ARG A 241 13.18 21.28 5.12
CA ARG A 241 14.43 21.31 4.35
C ARG A 241 14.95 19.91 4.07
N GLN A 242 15.04 19.07 5.11
CA GLN A 242 15.56 17.70 5.00
C GLN A 242 14.75 16.85 4.02
N LEU A 243 13.44 17.04 3.98
CA LEU A 243 12.54 16.29 3.13
C LEU A 243 12.25 16.97 1.78
N ASN A 244 12.94 18.07 1.46
CA ASN A 244 12.73 18.84 0.22
C ASN A 244 11.25 19.24 -0.02
N LEU A 245 10.56 19.68 1.03
CA LEU A 245 9.14 20.08 0.99
C LEU A 245 8.93 21.60 0.95
N ARG A 246 9.99 22.41 1.10
CA ARG A 246 9.89 23.88 1.19
C ARG A 246 9.15 24.53 0.02
N SER A 247 9.47 24.12 -1.21
CA SER A 247 8.83 24.65 -2.43
C SER A 247 7.37 24.21 -2.57
N LEU A 248 6.92 23.25 -1.77
CA LEU A 248 5.61 22.62 -1.86
C LEU A 248 4.68 23.02 -0.71
N LEU A 249 5.13 23.86 0.23
CA LEU A 249 4.35 24.22 1.42
C LEU A 249 2.99 24.84 1.10
N GLN A 250 2.91 25.62 0.03
CA GLN A 250 1.68 26.30 -0.45
C GLN A 250 0.91 25.49 -1.50
N MET A 251 1.36 24.27 -1.79
CA MET A 251 0.68 23.38 -2.72
C MET A 251 -0.45 22.64 -1.99
N PRO A 252 -1.62 22.48 -2.61
CA PRO A 252 -2.65 21.58 -2.09
C PRO A 252 -2.09 20.16 -1.95
N VAL A 253 -2.39 19.52 -0.82
CA VAL A 253 -1.86 18.16 -0.55
C VAL A 253 -2.31 17.13 -1.59
N ALA A 254 -3.51 17.31 -2.15
CA ALA A 254 -4.04 16.46 -3.22
C ALA A 254 -3.19 16.48 -4.50
N ASN A 255 -2.41 17.53 -4.73
CA ASN A 255 -1.57 17.71 -5.93
C ASN A 255 -0.15 17.16 -5.77
N LEU A 256 0.20 16.66 -4.58
CA LEU A 256 1.51 16.06 -4.34
C LEU A 256 1.66 14.74 -5.10
N SER A 257 2.85 14.50 -5.69
CA SER A 257 3.17 13.17 -6.21
C SER A 257 3.22 12.12 -5.09
N ASN A 258 3.21 10.83 -5.42
CA ASN A 258 3.25 9.75 -4.43
C ASN A 258 4.49 9.88 -3.51
N GLY A 259 5.68 10.11 -4.09
CA GLY A 259 6.90 10.37 -3.31
C GLY A 259 6.80 11.60 -2.41
N GLN A 260 6.25 12.70 -2.91
CA GLN A 260 6.05 13.92 -2.12
C GLN A 260 5.06 13.71 -0.97
N THR A 261 3.97 12.98 -1.23
CA THR A 261 2.97 12.60 -0.24
C THR A 261 3.58 11.76 0.88
N ARG A 262 4.44 10.81 0.54
CA ARG A 262 5.16 10.00 1.54
C ARG A 262 6.10 10.85 2.38
N ARG A 263 6.89 11.72 1.75
CA ARG A 263 7.75 12.68 2.46
C ARG A 263 6.95 13.59 3.38
N ALA A 264 5.80 14.11 2.95
CA ALA A 264 4.93 14.92 3.80
C ALA A 264 4.40 14.14 5.01
N ARG A 265 4.03 12.87 4.85
CA ARG A 265 3.62 11.99 5.98
C ARG A 265 4.76 11.75 6.97
N ILE A 266 5.98 11.49 6.48
CA ILE A 266 7.18 11.34 7.32
C ILE A 266 7.48 12.66 8.03
N ALA A 267 7.43 13.79 7.32
CA ALA A 267 7.64 15.12 7.88
C ALA A 267 6.69 15.39 9.05
N LYS A 268 5.39 15.10 8.88
CA LYS A 268 4.38 15.25 9.94
C LYS A 268 4.72 14.43 11.18
N ALA A 269 5.21 13.21 11.00
CA ALA A 269 5.65 12.37 12.12
C ALA A 269 6.91 12.92 12.81
N LEU A 270 7.88 13.42 12.03
CA LEU A 270 9.13 13.99 12.55
C LEU A 270 8.92 15.30 13.33
N ILE A 271 7.96 16.14 12.91
CA ILE A 271 7.63 17.40 13.60
C ILE A 271 7.23 17.15 15.05
N ALA A 272 6.59 16.00 15.34
CA ALA A 272 6.21 15.61 16.70
C ALA A 272 7.40 15.18 17.59
N LYS A 273 8.64 15.25 17.08
CA LYS A 273 9.89 14.85 17.78
C LYS A 273 9.78 13.46 18.45
N PRO A 274 9.51 12.39 17.68
CA PRO A 274 9.43 11.04 18.24
C PRO A 274 10.80 10.53 18.69
N GLU A 275 10.79 9.58 19.63
CA GLU A 275 11.94 8.76 20.02
C GLU A 275 12.14 7.58 19.07
N VAL A 276 11.03 7.06 18.52
CA VAL A 276 11.00 5.94 17.59
C VAL A 276 10.05 6.25 16.44
N LEU A 277 10.55 6.13 15.21
CA LEU A 277 9.79 6.24 13.98
C LEU A 277 9.63 4.85 13.36
N LEU A 278 8.38 4.40 13.25
CA LEU A 278 8.01 3.14 12.63
C LEU A 278 7.45 3.42 11.22
N LEU A 279 8.11 2.92 10.17
CA LEU A 279 7.69 3.11 8.79
C LEU A 279 7.20 1.80 8.16
N ASP A 280 5.94 1.74 7.73
CA ASP A 280 5.36 0.53 7.14
C ASP A 280 5.34 0.61 5.61
N GLY A 281 6.17 -0.17 4.92
CA GLY A 281 6.29 -0.20 3.46
C GLY A 281 6.73 1.12 2.83
N PRO A 282 7.86 1.72 3.25
CA PRO A 282 8.28 3.05 2.78
C PRO A 282 8.50 3.13 1.27
N PHE A 283 8.98 2.05 0.64
CA PHE A 283 9.33 2.01 -0.79
C PHE A 283 8.21 1.54 -1.72
N MET A 284 7.09 1.04 -1.17
CA MET A 284 6.01 0.43 -1.95
C MET A 284 5.41 1.42 -2.97
N GLY A 285 5.27 1.01 -4.23
CA GLY A 285 4.64 1.85 -5.28
C GLY A 285 5.42 3.11 -5.66
N LEU A 286 6.71 3.18 -5.32
CA LEU A 286 7.61 4.22 -5.81
C LEU A 286 8.28 3.78 -7.10
N ASP A 287 8.44 4.72 -8.04
CA ASP A 287 9.31 4.51 -9.20
C ASP A 287 10.79 4.43 -8.76
N PRO A 288 11.67 3.79 -9.55
CA PRO A 288 13.08 3.60 -9.17
C PRO A 288 13.84 4.88 -8.83
N ASN A 289 13.50 6.03 -9.44
CA ASN A 289 14.16 7.30 -9.14
C ASN A 289 13.71 7.83 -7.78
N THR A 290 12.40 7.92 -7.57
CA THR A 290 11.82 8.36 -6.29
C THR A 290 12.22 7.43 -5.14
N LEU A 291 12.34 6.13 -5.40
CA LEU A 291 12.83 5.15 -4.43
C LEU A 291 14.26 5.48 -3.98
N ARG A 292 15.18 5.76 -4.92
CA ARG A 292 16.56 6.16 -4.60
C ARG A 292 16.60 7.44 -3.76
N THR A 293 15.84 8.46 -4.14
CA THR A 293 15.76 9.71 -3.36
C THR A 293 15.20 9.48 -1.96
N MET A 294 14.17 8.64 -1.81
CA MET A 294 13.59 8.30 -0.51
C MET A 294 14.57 7.48 0.34
N ALA A 295 15.27 6.51 -0.24
CA ALA A 295 16.25 5.69 0.46
C ALA A 295 17.40 6.55 1.04
N GLU A 296 17.87 7.54 0.28
CA GLU A 296 18.88 8.49 0.74
C GLU A 296 18.37 9.36 1.90
N VAL A 297 17.14 9.86 1.81
CA VAL A 297 16.49 10.59 2.91
C VAL A 297 16.39 9.73 4.18
N LEU A 298 15.99 8.46 4.05
CA LEU A 298 15.88 7.55 5.19
C LEU A 298 17.25 7.20 5.77
N ARG A 299 18.29 7.06 4.94
CA ARG A 299 19.68 6.89 5.38
C ARG A 299 20.12 8.06 6.27
N GLN A 300 19.86 9.30 5.83
CA GLN A 300 20.21 10.50 6.61
C GLN A 300 19.48 10.57 7.94
N ILE A 301 18.23 10.11 8.02
CA ILE A 301 17.49 10.02 9.29
C ILE A 301 18.08 8.93 10.19
N ALA A 302 18.38 7.75 9.63
CA ALA A 302 18.94 6.62 10.37
C ALA A 302 20.32 6.92 10.97
N GLU A 303 21.18 7.62 10.23
CA GLU A 303 22.53 8.02 10.67
C GLU A 303 22.49 8.98 11.86
N ARG A 304 21.42 9.77 12.01
CA ARG A 304 21.25 10.71 13.12
C ARG A 304 20.70 10.07 14.39
N GLN A 305 20.09 8.88 14.29
CA GLN A 305 19.45 8.14 15.40
C GLN A 305 18.34 8.91 16.14
N GLN A 306 17.88 10.02 15.60
CA GLN A 306 16.92 10.91 16.25
C GLN A 306 15.87 11.33 15.21
N PRO A 307 14.79 10.56 15.02
CA PRO A 307 14.37 9.38 15.81
C PRO A 307 15.11 8.08 15.45
N ARG A 308 14.97 7.06 16.31
CA ARG A 308 15.35 5.68 15.98
C ARG A 308 14.43 5.14 14.89
N LEU A 309 14.99 4.50 13.87
CA LEU A 309 14.23 4.04 12.72
C LEU A 309 13.99 2.52 12.80
N VAL A 310 12.71 2.14 12.72
CA VAL A 310 12.29 0.76 12.45
C VAL A 310 11.40 0.79 11.21
N MET A 311 11.68 -0.03 10.21
CA MET A 311 10.87 -0.06 9.00
C MET A 311 10.52 -1.48 8.58
N SER A 312 9.42 -1.66 7.85
CA SER A 312 9.10 -2.93 7.21
C SER A 312 9.51 -2.91 5.75
N LEU A 313 10.11 -4.00 5.28
CA LEU A 313 10.51 -4.18 3.88
C LEU A 313 10.02 -5.52 3.35
N ARG A 314 9.72 -5.56 2.06
CA ARG A 314 9.49 -6.84 1.38
C ARG A 314 10.84 -7.51 1.08
N PRO A 315 10.90 -8.85 1.06
CA PRO A 315 12.09 -9.58 0.65
C PRO A 315 12.69 -9.10 -0.68
N GLU A 316 11.83 -8.77 -1.65
CA GLU A 316 12.24 -8.30 -2.98
C GLU A 316 12.80 -6.87 -3.02
N ASP A 317 12.44 -6.02 -2.05
CA ASP A 317 12.92 -4.63 -2.01
C ASP A 317 14.44 -4.58 -1.71
N GLY A 318 14.99 -5.68 -1.21
CA GLY A 318 16.36 -5.76 -0.73
C GLY A 318 16.55 -5.00 0.59
N VAL A 319 17.60 -5.34 1.32
CA VAL A 319 17.92 -4.70 2.60
C VAL A 319 19.02 -3.66 2.40
N PRO A 320 18.76 -2.37 2.62
CA PRO A 320 19.78 -1.33 2.48
C PRO A 320 21.03 -1.64 3.32
N GLU A 321 22.19 -1.16 2.86
CA GLU A 321 23.48 -1.42 3.52
C GLU A 321 23.57 -0.80 4.92
N TRP A 322 22.95 0.35 5.11
CA TRP A 322 22.93 1.08 6.39
C TRP A 322 22.01 0.45 7.45
N VAL A 323 21.32 -0.64 7.14
CA VAL A 323 20.50 -1.40 8.09
C VAL A 323 21.41 -2.31 8.92
N SER A 324 21.34 -2.15 10.24
CA SER A 324 22.17 -2.88 11.19
C SER A 324 21.53 -4.18 11.70
N HIS A 325 20.21 -4.17 11.91
CA HIS A 325 19.47 -5.22 12.60
C HIS A 325 18.19 -5.57 11.86
N MET A 326 17.75 -6.82 11.99
CA MET A 326 16.60 -7.35 11.26
C MET A 326 15.77 -8.30 12.13
N VAL A 327 14.49 -8.39 11.80
CA VAL A 327 13.54 -9.38 12.31
C VAL A 327 12.94 -10.09 11.11
N VAL A 328 12.99 -11.41 11.07
CA VAL A 328 12.45 -12.24 10.00
C VAL A 328 11.20 -12.96 10.51
N ILE A 329 10.08 -12.78 9.82
CA ILE A 329 8.78 -13.39 10.17
C ILE A 329 8.27 -14.21 8.99
N ASP A 330 7.81 -15.43 9.26
CA ASP A 330 7.23 -16.30 8.24
C ASP A 330 5.77 -15.94 7.89
N GLU A 331 5.20 -16.66 6.91
CA GLU A 331 3.79 -16.51 6.51
C GLU A 331 2.80 -16.95 7.59
N HIS A 332 3.25 -17.77 8.54
CA HIS A 332 2.48 -18.32 9.64
C HIS A 332 2.52 -17.45 10.90
N MET A 333 3.01 -16.20 10.78
CA MET A 333 3.11 -15.27 11.90
C MET A 333 4.01 -15.81 13.02
N ARG A 334 5.17 -16.37 12.67
CA ARG A 334 6.21 -16.76 13.62
C ARG A 334 7.50 -16.00 13.35
N VAL A 335 8.14 -15.52 14.41
CA VAL A 335 9.45 -14.88 14.32
C VAL A 335 10.49 -15.99 14.19
N LEU A 336 11.13 -16.11 13.02
CA LEU A 336 12.15 -17.11 12.74
C LEU A 336 13.54 -16.72 13.25
N GLY A 337 13.79 -15.42 13.35
CA GLY A 337 15.08 -14.90 13.77
C GLY A 337 15.07 -13.39 13.93
N GLN A 338 15.92 -12.90 14.83
CA GLN A 338 16.16 -11.49 15.04
C GLN A 338 17.61 -11.26 15.47
N GLY A 339 18.20 -10.14 15.10
CA GLY A 339 19.58 -9.81 15.47
C GLY A 339 20.25 -8.92 14.45
N THR A 340 21.59 -8.97 14.40
CA THR A 340 22.36 -8.21 13.41
C THR A 340 22.14 -8.76 12.00
N LYS A 341 22.16 -7.88 11.01
CA LYS A 341 22.05 -8.24 9.58
C LYS A 341 23.11 -9.29 9.21
N GLN A 342 24.36 -9.10 9.67
CA GLN A 342 25.46 -10.02 9.39
C GLN A 342 25.28 -11.39 10.07
N GLY A 343 24.78 -11.43 11.31
CA GLY A 343 24.51 -12.69 12.01
C GLY A 343 23.41 -13.51 11.32
N LEU A 344 22.30 -12.86 10.97
CA LEU A 344 21.19 -13.53 10.29
C LEU A 344 21.56 -14.02 8.88
N LEU A 345 22.33 -13.24 8.12
CA LEU A 345 22.86 -13.67 6.82
C LEU A 345 23.92 -14.79 6.98
N GLY A 346 24.67 -14.81 8.08
CA GLY A 346 25.61 -15.87 8.46
C GLY A 346 24.95 -17.15 8.97
N GLY A 347 23.61 -17.18 9.10
CA GLY A 347 22.86 -18.35 9.56
C GLY A 347 22.85 -18.52 11.08
N ASP A 348 22.96 -17.43 11.83
CA ASP A 348 22.88 -17.36 13.29
C ASP A 348 21.41 -17.43 13.77
N VAL A 349 20.74 -18.52 13.38
CA VAL A 349 19.35 -18.86 13.70
C VAL A 349 19.25 -20.36 14.01
N GLU A 350 18.13 -20.79 14.58
CA GLU A 350 17.90 -22.20 14.88
C GLU A 350 18.03 -23.08 13.63
N ALA A 351 18.62 -24.28 13.77
CA ALA A 351 18.92 -25.15 12.62
C ALA A 351 17.67 -25.52 11.80
N SER A 352 16.50 -25.59 12.43
CA SER A 352 15.20 -25.81 11.77
C SER A 352 14.80 -24.66 10.84
N ASP A 353 15.15 -23.43 11.21
CA ASP A 353 14.65 -22.22 10.56
C ASP A 353 15.68 -21.62 9.58
N LYS A 354 16.94 -22.07 9.61
CA LYS A 354 18.02 -21.61 8.72
C LYS A 354 17.62 -21.61 7.24
N VAL A 355 16.99 -22.69 6.77
CA VAL A 355 16.61 -22.83 5.36
C VAL A 355 15.58 -21.76 4.97
N GLU A 356 14.59 -21.54 5.82
CA GLU A 356 13.51 -20.61 5.56
C GLU A 356 13.96 -19.15 5.69
N VAL A 357 14.78 -18.83 6.69
CA VAL A 357 15.39 -17.51 6.84
C VAL A 357 16.26 -17.20 5.62
N HIS A 358 17.10 -18.14 5.18
CA HIS A 358 17.93 -17.96 3.99
C HIS A 358 17.08 -17.78 2.73
N ARG A 359 15.97 -18.50 2.59
CA ARG A 359 15.00 -18.35 1.49
C ARG A 359 14.40 -16.94 1.45
N ILE A 360 13.92 -16.45 2.60
CA ILE A 360 13.30 -15.12 2.71
C ILE A 360 14.33 -14.02 2.47
N LEU A 361 15.51 -14.10 3.07
CA LEU A 361 16.53 -13.04 2.94
C LEU A 361 17.12 -12.95 1.54
N ASN A 362 17.31 -14.09 0.87
CA ASN A 362 17.92 -14.14 -0.45
C ASN A 362 16.91 -14.05 -1.59
N ALA A 363 15.62 -13.84 -1.32
CA ALA A 363 14.62 -13.65 -2.37
C ALA A 363 15.00 -12.46 -3.30
N GLY A 364 15.56 -11.38 -2.76
CA GLY A 364 16.02 -10.22 -3.54
C GLY A 364 17.36 -10.44 -4.29
N GLU A 365 18.30 -11.19 -3.71
CA GLU A 365 19.62 -11.48 -4.33
C GLU A 365 19.55 -12.61 -5.38
N ASN A 366 18.75 -13.65 -5.12
CA ASN A 366 18.48 -14.71 -6.09
C ASN A 366 17.75 -14.18 -7.34
N ALA A 367 17.01 -13.08 -7.24
CA ALA A 367 16.42 -12.41 -8.41
C ALA A 367 17.49 -11.84 -9.39
N HIS A 368 18.72 -11.56 -8.92
CA HIS A 368 19.81 -11.03 -9.73
C HIS A 368 20.86 -12.11 -10.09
N GLY A 369 21.21 -13.00 -9.16
CA GLY A 369 22.19 -14.08 -9.36
C GLY A 369 21.61 -15.36 -9.96
N ALA A 370 20.41 -15.79 -9.54
CA ALA A 370 19.77 -16.99 -10.07
C ALA A 370 19.11 -16.77 -11.43
N ALA A 371 18.91 -15.52 -11.88
CA ALA A 371 18.43 -15.20 -13.24
C ALA A 371 19.34 -15.78 -14.35
N ALA A 372 20.57 -16.17 -14.04
CA ALA A 372 21.45 -16.89 -14.97
C ALA A 372 21.10 -18.39 -15.11
N GLN A 373 20.53 -19.03 -14.08
CA GLN A 373 20.17 -20.45 -14.06
C GLN A 373 18.66 -20.70 -14.25
N VAL A 374 17.81 -19.73 -13.91
CA VAL A 374 16.36 -19.81 -14.08
C VAL A 374 16.00 -19.68 -15.57
N GLN A 375 15.33 -20.70 -16.11
CA GLN A 375 14.94 -20.75 -17.52
C GLN A 375 13.47 -20.39 -17.75
N VAL A 376 12.63 -20.52 -16.73
CA VAL A 376 11.19 -20.31 -16.80
C VAL A 376 10.76 -19.26 -15.78
N SER A 377 9.90 -18.35 -16.22
CA SER A 377 9.36 -17.27 -15.41
C SER A 377 8.38 -17.80 -14.37
N ARG A 378 8.11 -17.01 -13.33
CA ARG A 378 7.11 -17.29 -12.29
C ARG A 378 5.73 -17.59 -12.85
N ASP A 379 5.41 -17.01 -14.01
CA ASP A 379 4.15 -17.19 -14.72
C ASP A 379 4.23 -18.19 -15.89
N GLY A 380 5.32 -18.97 -15.99
CA GLY A 380 5.41 -20.16 -16.84
C GLY A 380 5.99 -19.97 -18.24
N PHE A 381 6.65 -18.84 -18.54
CA PHE A 381 7.28 -18.57 -19.84
C PHE A 381 8.78 -18.80 -19.85
N GLU A 382 9.28 -19.35 -20.95
CA GLU A 382 10.71 -19.48 -21.18
C GLU A 382 11.40 -18.11 -21.37
N ARG A 383 12.70 -18.07 -21.10
CA ARG A 383 13.57 -16.88 -21.27
C ARG A 383 13.47 -16.22 -22.65
N SER A 384 13.35 -17.04 -23.70
CA SER A 384 13.11 -16.60 -25.06
C SER A 384 11.68 -16.96 -25.44
N SER A 385 10.83 -15.96 -25.57
CA SER A 385 9.43 -16.15 -25.93
C SER A 385 9.02 -14.96 -26.78
N PRO A 386 8.91 -15.09 -28.10
CA PRO A 386 8.67 -13.94 -28.99
C PRO A 386 7.24 -13.37 -28.82
N PRO A 387 7.02 -12.10 -29.21
CA PRO A 387 5.69 -11.50 -29.24
C PRO A 387 4.74 -12.22 -30.20
N LEU A 388 3.45 -12.17 -29.86
CA LEU A 388 2.39 -12.63 -30.75
C LEU A 388 2.22 -11.66 -31.92
N PRO A 389 1.84 -12.15 -33.12
CA PRO A 389 1.56 -11.27 -34.24
C PRO A 389 0.38 -10.34 -33.89
N PRO A 390 0.50 -9.02 -34.13
CA PRO A 390 -0.55 -8.07 -33.78
C PRO A 390 -1.79 -8.28 -34.67
N GLY A 391 -2.96 -8.38 -34.04
CA GLY A 391 -4.26 -8.43 -34.72
C GLY A 391 -4.86 -7.05 -34.98
N GLU A 392 -6.19 -6.96 -34.93
CA GLU A 392 -6.90 -5.68 -35.07
C GLU A 392 -6.54 -4.68 -33.95
N ALA A 393 -6.55 -3.39 -34.28
CA ALA A 393 -6.31 -2.33 -33.31
C ALA A 393 -7.51 -2.20 -32.34
N LEU A 394 -7.24 -2.38 -31.05
CA LEU A 394 -8.20 -2.15 -29.97
C LEU A 394 -8.14 -0.72 -29.45
N VAL A 395 -6.97 -0.09 -29.46
CA VAL A 395 -6.79 1.32 -29.08
C VAL A 395 -5.94 1.97 -30.15
N GLU A 396 -6.38 3.12 -30.67
CA GLU A 396 -5.59 3.97 -31.56
C GLU A 396 -5.61 5.40 -31.03
N MET A 397 -4.42 5.94 -30.77
CA MET A 397 -4.19 7.34 -30.40
C MET A 397 -3.40 8.01 -31.52
N ARG A 398 -3.95 9.07 -32.13
CA ARG A 398 -3.33 9.73 -33.29
C ARG A 398 -3.11 11.21 -33.02
N GLY A 399 -1.97 11.55 -32.42
CA GLY A 399 -1.63 12.94 -32.07
C GLY A 399 -2.43 13.45 -30.88
N VAL A 400 -2.59 12.60 -29.86
CA VAL A 400 -3.32 12.94 -28.64
C VAL A 400 -2.50 13.94 -27.83
N ARG A 401 -3.07 15.13 -27.57
CA ARG A 401 -2.51 16.15 -26.69
C ARG A 401 -3.55 16.59 -25.68
N LEU A 402 -3.24 16.41 -24.40
CA LEU A 402 -4.14 16.73 -23.30
C LEU A 402 -3.57 17.88 -22.47
N ALA A 403 -4.35 18.95 -22.33
CA ALA A 403 -3.96 20.15 -21.58
C ALA A 403 -5.10 20.70 -20.72
N TYR A 404 -4.72 21.37 -19.63
CA TYR A 404 -5.59 22.09 -18.70
C TYR A 404 -5.09 23.53 -18.58
N GLY A 405 -5.80 24.46 -19.22
CA GLY A 405 -5.28 25.82 -19.38
C GLY A 405 -3.91 25.78 -20.06
N ASP A 406 -2.91 26.40 -19.42
CA ASP A 406 -1.54 26.45 -19.94
C ASP A 406 -0.71 25.18 -19.63
N LYS A 407 -1.20 24.29 -18.76
CA LYS A 407 -0.45 23.10 -18.35
C LYS A 407 -0.80 21.89 -19.23
N VAL A 408 0.15 21.43 -20.01
CA VAL A 408 0.02 20.18 -20.78
C VAL A 408 0.36 18.98 -19.89
N VAL A 409 -0.52 17.98 -19.87
CA VAL A 409 -0.37 16.78 -19.04
C VAL A 409 0.13 15.58 -19.86
N LEU A 410 -0.25 15.51 -21.14
CA LEU A 410 0.15 14.42 -22.03
C LEU A 410 0.30 14.94 -23.46
N GLY A 411 1.32 14.49 -24.19
CA GLY A 411 1.50 14.82 -25.60
C GLY A 411 2.20 16.16 -25.87
N ASP A 412 2.98 16.68 -24.91
CA ASP A 412 3.78 17.90 -25.11
C ASP A 412 5.14 17.59 -25.75
N TRP A 413 5.11 16.88 -26.88
CA TRP A 413 6.30 16.50 -27.63
C TRP A 413 5.95 16.33 -29.11
N LYS A 414 7.00 16.24 -29.93
CA LYS A 414 6.89 15.74 -31.31
C LYS A 414 7.39 14.30 -31.32
N GLN A 415 6.64 13.42 -31.97
CA GLN A 415 6.96 12.01 -32.08
C GLN A 415 7.25 11.67 -33.54
N SER A 416 8.32 10.90 -33.77
CA SER A 416 8.64 10.45 -35.12
C SER A 416 7.71 9.31 -35.55
N VAL A 417 6.92 9.54 -36.59
CA VAL A 417 5.97 8.56 -37.11
C VAL A 417 6.11 8.41 -38.63
N ALA A 418 5.53 7.35 -39.19
CA ALA A 418 5.47 7.17 -40.64
C ALA A 418 4.84 8.42 -41.30
N GLY A 419 5.64 9.16 -42.07
CA GLY A 419 5.24 10.44 -42.66
C GLY A 419 5.75 11.70 -41.93
N GLY A 420 6.76 11.58 -41.05
CA GLY A 420 7.49 12.69 -40.44
C GLY A 420 7.15 12.93 -38.97
N ASP A 421 7.81 13.92 -38.36
CA ASP A 421 7.60 14.26 -36.95
C ASP A 421 6.26 14.96 -36.76
N LYS A 422 5.39 14.37 -35.93
CA LYS A 422 4.05 14.89 -35.67
C LYS A 422 3.88 15.20 -34.18
N PRO A 423 3.12 16.26 -33.82
CA PRO A 423 2.87 16.59 -32.43
C PRO A 423 1.92 15.58 -31.76
N GLY A 424 2.04 15.46 -30.44
CA GLY A 424 1.16 14.64 -29.60
C GLY A 424 1.57 13.17 -29.53
N LEU A 425 0.83 12.39 -28.76
CA LEU A 425 1.03 10.96 -28.59
C LEU A 425 0.45 10.17 -29.78
N TRP A 426 1.31 9.40 -30.44
CA TRP A 426 0.95 8.46 -31.50
C TRP A 426 1.23 7.04 -31.03
N TRP A 427 0.19 6.28 -30.74
CA TRP A 427 0.33 4.94 -30.17
C TRP A 427 -0.89 4.07 -30.46
N SER A 428 -0.68 2.78 -30.66
CA SER A 428 -1.77 1.81 -30.84
C SER A 428 -1.51 0.54 -30.04
N LEU A 429 -2.60 -0.10 -29.64
CA LEU A 429 -2.61 -1.41 -28.99
C LEU A 429 -3.50 -2.36 -29.80
N HIS A 430 -2.96 -3.52 -30.13
CA HIS A 430 -3.59 -4.51 -31.00
C HIS A 430 -3.94 -5.79 -30.23
N ARG A 431 -4.90 -6.57 -30.74
CA ARG A 431 -5.16 -7.92 -30.22
C ARG A 431 -3.89 -8.76 -30.23
N GLY A 432 -3.69 -9.55 -29.17
CA GLY A 432 -2.50 -10.38 -28.97
C GLY A 432 -1.32 -9.66 -28.34
N GLN A 433 -1.28 -8.32 -28.37
CA GLN A 433 -0.21 -7.56 -27.73
C GLN A 433 -0.37 -7.53 -26.21
N ARG A 434 0.78 -7.51 -25.53
CA ARG A 434 0.93 -7.56 -24.08
C ARG A 434 1.87 -6.44 -23.68
N CYS A 435 1.30 -5.27 -23.43
CA CYS A 435 2.05 -4.03 -23.31
C CYS A 435 2.14 -3.51 -21.87
N ALA A 436 3.32 -3.08 -21.45
CA ALA A 436 3.52 -2.34 -20.21
C ALA A 436 3.63 -0.83 -20.45
N ILE A 437 2.88 -0.03 -19.70
CA ILE A 437 3.05 1.43 -19.63
C ILE A 437 3.90 1.75 -18.39
N LEU A 438 5.08 2.31 -18.66
CA LEU A 438 6.10 2.62 -17.67
C LEU A 438 6.42 4.11 -17.71
N GLY A 439 7.18 4.57 -16.72
CA GLY A 439 7.61 5.96 -16.61
C GLY A 439 7.48 6.50 -15.19
N PRO A 440 8.16 7.61 -14.88
CA PRO A 440 8.21 8.19 -13.55
C PRO A 440 6.82 8.62 -13.05
N ASN A 441 6.69 8.80 -11.74
CA ASN A 441 5.43 9.25 -11.16
C ASN A 441 5.07 10.64 -11.69
N GLY A 442 3.81 10.79 -12.13
CA GLY A 442 3.33 12.04 -12.73
C GLY A 442 3.51 12.16 -14.25
N SER A 443 4.16 11.21 -14.93
CA SER A 443 4.34 11.21 -16.41
C SER A 443 3.06 11.10 -17.25
N GLY A 444 1.89 11.00 -16.62
CA GLY A 444 0.61 10.88 -17.30
C GLY A 444 0.15 9.44 -17.59
N LYS A 445 0.74 8.40 -16.96
CA LYS A 445 0.30 6.99 -17.13
C LYS A 445 -1.18 6.77 -16.83
N THR A 446 -1.63 7.17 -15.64
CA THR A 446 -3.05 7.08 -15.24
C THR A 446 -3.93 7.98 -16.11
N THR A 447 -3.39 9.09 -16.61
CA THR A 447 -4.11 9.98 -17.54
C THR A 447 -4.31 9.31 -18.90
N MET A 448 -3.27 8.71 -19.46
CA MET A 448 -3.37 7.87 -20.66
C MET A 448 -4.37 6.74 -20.45
N LEU A 449 -4.36 6.11 -19.27
CA LEU A 449 -5.31 5.08 -18.93
C LEU A 449 -6.76 5.60 -18.89
N SER A 450 -7.00 6.76 -18.27
CA SER A 450 -8.33 7.39 -18.19
C SER A 450 -8.90 7.76 -19.57
N LEU A 451 -8.02 8.00 -20.56
CA LEU A 451 -8.41 8.18 -21.96
C LEU A 451 -8.80 6.84 -22.61
N ILE A 452 -8.10 5.75 -22.28
CA ILE A 452 -8.40 4.39 -22.78
C ILE A 452 -9.72 3.87 -22.21
N THR A 453 -9.94 4.05 -20.89
CA THR A 453 -11.20 3.66 -20.23
C THR A 453 -12.35 4.61 -20.57
N SER A 454 -12.07 5.73 -21.24
CA SER A 454 -13.02 6.80 -21.56
C SER A 454 -13.66 7.47 -20.33
N ASP A 455 -13.01 7.40 -19.16
CA ASP A 455 -13.43 8.10 -17.95
C ASP A 455 -13.13 9.60 -18.03
N HIS A 456 -12.13 9.99 -18.83
CA HIS A 456 -11.72 11.38 -18.99
C HIS A 456 -12.66 12.14 -19.95
N PRO A 457 -13.18 13.34 -19.59
CA PRO A 457 -14.14 14.07 -20.42
C PRO A 457 -13.58 14.58 -21.76
N GLN A 458 -12.29 14.95 -21.83
CA GLN A 458 -11.67 15.32 -23.11
C GLN A 458 -11.52 14.14 -24.10
N THR A 459 -11.77 12.89 -23.70
CA THR A 459 -11.72 11.73 -24.63
C THR A 459 -12.67 11.91 -25.83
N TYR A 460 -13.76 12.67 -25.66
CA TYR A 460 -14.73 12.92 -26.73
C TYR A 460 -14.19 13.82 -27.85
N SER A 461 -13.27 14.74 -27.54
CA SER A 461 -12.70 15.68 -28.52
C SER A 461 -11.35 15.23 -29.07
N LEU A 462 -10.71 14.26 -28.42
CA LEU A 462 -9.38 13.78 -28.80
C LEU A 462 -9.45 12.73 -29.93
N PRO A 463 -8.40 12.66 -30.78
CA PRO A 463 -8.32 11.73 -31.91
C PRO A 463 -8.01 10.30 -31.45
N ILE A 464 -8.94 9.72 -30.69
CA ILE A 464 -8.85 8.38 -30.10
C ILE A 464 -9.93 7.48 -30.72
N LYS A 465 -9.53 6.28 -31.12
CA LYS A 465 -10.46 5.20 -31.48
C LYS A 465 -10.32 4.05 -30.48
N LEU A 466 -11.44 3.60 -29.96
CA LEU A 466 -11.56 2.45 -29.08
C LEU A 466 -12.35 1.37 -29.82
N PHE A 467 -11.72 0.22 -29.96
CA PHE A 467 -12.23 -0.92 -30.72
C PHE A 467 -12.67 -0.57 -32.15
N GLY A 468 -11.83 0.20 -32.84
CA GLY A 468 -12.05 0.68 -34.21
C GLY A 468 -13.07 1.81 -34.35
N ARG A 469 -13.70 2.29 -33.26
CA ARG A 469 -14.75 3.32 -33.28
C ARG A 469 -14.34 4.54 -32.46
N SER A 470 -14.74 5.73 -32.91
CA SER A 470 -14.60 6.95 -32.09
C SER A 470 -15.76 7.06 -31.09
N ARG A 471 -15.58 7.88 -30.04
CA ARG A 471 -16.66 8.29 -29.13
C ARG A 471 -17.72 9.10 -29.84
N LEU A 472 -17.32 9.97 -30.77
CA LEU A 472 -18.24 10.74 -31.60
C LEU A 472 -18.64 9.92 -32.83
N PRO A 473 -19.92 9.97 -33.23
CA PRO A 473 -20.38 9.32 -34.46
C PRO A 473 -19.73 9.98 -35.67
N GLY A 474 -19.25 9.15 -36.60
CA GLY A 474 -18.78 9.58 -37.91
C GLY A 474 -19.85 9.35 -38.99
N PRO A 475 -19.64 9.83 -40.21
CA PRO A 475 -20.54 9.54 -41.33
C PRO A 475 -20.67 8.03 -41.54
N GLY A 476 -21.87 7.47 -41.29
CA GLY A 476 -22.15 6.04 -41.46
C GLY A 476 -21.59 5.11 -40.37
N GLN A 477 -20.96 5.62 -39.32
CA GLN A 477 -20.44 4.81 -38.20
C GLN A 477 -20.94 5.37 -36.86
N PRO A 478 -21.76 4.62 -36.09
CA PRO A 478 -22.19 5.06 -34.78
C PRO A 478 -20.99 5.13 -33.83
N GLY A 479 -21.00 6.14 -32.96
CA GLY A 479 -20.02 6.24 -31.87
C GLY A 479 -20.13 5.05 -30.93
N ILE A 480 -19.04 4.70 -30.27
CA ILE A 480 -19.04 3.65 -29.24
C ILE A 480 -19.58 4.19 -27.92
N SER A 481 -20.53 3.50 -27.27
CA SER A 481 -21.09 3.92 -25.99
C SER A 481 -20.16 3.59 -24.81
N LEU A 482 -20.36 4.24 -23.65
CA LEU A 482 -19.51 3.98 -22.46
C LEU A 482 -19.72 2.55 -21.95
N PHE A 483 -20.97 2.09 -21.95
CA PHE A 483 -21.32 0.73 -21.54
C PHE A 483 -20.71 -0.32 -22.48
N ASP A 484 -20.62 -0.05 -23.79
CA ASP A 484 -19.96 -0.97 -24.73
C ASP A 484 -18.46 -1.05 -24.49
N ILE A 485 -17.79 0.07 -24.18
CA ILE A 485 -16.38 0.10 -23.79
C ILE A 485 -16.19 -0.74 -22.52
N GLN A 486 -16.96 -0.44 -21.47
CA GLN A 486 -16.83 -1.09 -20.16
C GLN A 486 -17.11 -2.60 -20.22
N ARG A 487 -18.04 -3.06 -21.06
CA ARG A 487 -18.30 -4.50 -21.25
C ARG A 487 -17.16 -5.24 -21.94
N ARG A 488 -16.35 -4.54 -22.73
CA ARG A 488 -15.22 -5.10 -23.48
C ARG A 488 -13.88 -4.93 -22.77
N MET A 489 -13.87 -4.30 -21.59
CA MET A 489 -12.68 -4.05 -20.79
C MET A 489 -12.78 -4.69 -19.41
N GLY A 490 -11.74 -5.41 -19.01
CA GLY A 490 -11.51 -5.79 -17.62
C GLY A 490 -10.54 -4.81 -16.99
N HIS A 491 -10.89 -4.21 -15.86
CA HIS A 491 -10.04 -3.23 -15.19
C HIS A 491 -9.92 -3.53 -13.70
N SER A 492 -8.67 -3.62 -13.22
CA SER A 492 -8.32 -3.68 -11.80
C SER A 492 -7.31 -2.60 -11.47
N SER A 493 -7.58 -1.81 -10.44
CA SER A 493 -6.69 -0.75 -9.95
C SER A 493 -6.92 -0.41 -8.47
N PRO A 494 -5.98 0.27 -7.81
CA PRO A 494 -6.19 0.85 -6.47
C PRO A 494 -7.42 1.75 -6.40
N GLU A 495 -7.71 2.49 -7.48
CA GLU A 495 -8.85 3.39 -7.56
C GLU A 495 -10.17 2.61 -7.60
N VAL A 496 -10.25 1.58 -8.44
CA VAL A 496 -11.41 0.66 -8.46
C VAL A 496 -11.61 0.04 -7.09
N HIS A 497 -10.53 -0.38 -6.41
CA HIS A 497 -10.61 -0.94 -5.05
C HIS A 497 -11.16 0.05 -4.02
N ALA A 498 -10.72 1.32 -4.07
CA ALA A 498 -11.15 2.35 -3.13
C ALA A 498 -12.67 2.61 -3.20
N PHE A 499 -13.23 2.59 -4.41
CA PHE A 499 -14.66 2.84 -4.65
C PHE A 499 -15.53 1.58 -4.74
N PHE A 500 -14.93 0.38 -4.73
CA PHE A 500 -15.69 -0.85 -4.87
C PHE A 500 -16.66 -1.07 -3.69
N PRO A 501 -17.93 -1.46 -3.94
CA PRO A 501 -18.90 -1.69 -2.87
C PRO A 501 -18.47 -2.81 -1.92
N LYS A 502 -18.17 -2.46 -0.66
CA LYS A 502 -17.62 -3.39 0.33
C LYS A 502 -18.64 -4.39 0.90
N GLY A 503 -19.93 -4.15 0.71
CA GLY A 503 -21.01 -5.01 1.20
C GLY A 503 -21.37 -6.19 0.28
N LEU A 504 -20.77 -6.29 -0.91
CA LEU A 504 -21.02 -7.41 -1.82
C LEU A 504 -20.37 -8.69 -1.29
N THR A 505 -21.01 -9.83 -1.52
CA THR A 505 -20.41 -11.14 -1.23
C THR A 505 -19.24 -11.44 -2.16
N ILE A 506 -18.37 -12.36 -1.79
CA ILE A 506 -17.22 -12.76 -2.61
C ILE A 506 -17.67 -13.25 -3.98
N ARG A 507 -18.66 -14.15 -4.02
CA ARG A 507 -19.27 -14.62 -5.27
C ARG A 507 -19.84 -13.47 -6.09
N ARG A 508 -20.61 -12.58 -5.45
CA ARG A 508 -21.24 -11.44 -6.13
C ARG A 508 -20.22 -10.45 -6.70
N THR A 509 -19.06 -10.33 -6.06
CA THR A 509 -17.95 -9.51 -6.54
C THR A 509 -17.48 -9.98 -7.91
N LEU A 510 -17.29 -11.30 -8.11
CA LEU A 510 -16.89 -11.85 -9.40
C LEU A 510 -18.01 -11.78 -10.44
N GLU A 511 -19.25 -12.10 -10.05
CA GLU A 511 -20.42 -12.02 -10.93
C GLU A 511 -20.65 -10.59 -11.47
N SER A 512 -20.26 -9.56 -10.72
CA SER A 512 -20.38 -8.16 -11.15
C SER A 512 -19.56 -7.83 -12.40
N ALA A 513 -18.69 -8.71 -12.88
CA ALA A 513 -18.02 -8.57 -14.18
C ALA A 513 -19.00 -8.58 -15.37
N TRP A 514 -20.21 -9.15 -15.20
CA TRP A 514 -21.29 -9.13 -16.20
C TRP A 514 -22.42 -8.13 -15.88
N ALA A 515 -22.15 -7.18 -14.99
CA ALA A 515 -23.07 -6.10 -14.65
C ALA A 515 -22.59 -4.77 -15.24
N ASP A 516 -23.52 -3.90 -15.65
CA ASP A 516 -23.19 -2.55 -16.15
C ASP A 516 -22.63 -1.65 -15.03
N ALA A 517 -22.96 -1.95 -13.76
CA ALA A 517 -22.38 -1.32 -12.59
C ALA A 517 -22.20 -2.36 -11.47
N PRO A 518 -21.26 -2.18 -10.52
CA PRO A 518 -20.98 -3.17 -9.48
C PRO A 518 -22.20 -3.58 -8.63
N LEU A 519 -23.14 -2.66 -8.37
CA LEU A 519 -24.37 -2.92 -7.62
C LEU A 519 -25.53 -3.42 -8.49
N ALA A 520 -25.42 -3.34 -9.82
CA ALA A 520 -26.48 -3.77 -10.71
C ALA A 520 -26.60 -5.30 -10.73
N LYS A 521 -27.75 -5.79 -11.23
CA LYS A 521 -27.96 -7.22 -11.42
C LYS A 521 -27.14 -7.70 -12.63
N PRO A 522 -26.19 -8.65 -12.47
CA PRO A 522 -25.40 -9.18 -13.56
C PRO A 522 -26.25 -10.07 -14.44
N LYS A 523 -25.91 -10.09 -15.73
CA LYS A 523 -26.55 -10.93 -16.74
C LYS A 523 -25.68 -12.16 -16.95
N LEU A 524 -25.92 -13.20 -16.16
CA LEU A 524 -25.13 -14.44 -16.18
C LEU A 524 -25.81 -15.51 -17.02
N ASN A 525 -25.05 -16.13 -17.93
CA ASN A 525 -25.40 -17.42 -18.54
C ASN A 525 -24.73 -18.56 -17.76
N ASP A 526 -25.03 -19.82 -18.10
CA ASP A 526 -24.51 -20.96 -17.34
C ASP A 526 -22.98 -21.09 -17.47
N HIS A 527 -22.42 -20.74 -18.63
CA HIS A 527 -20.96 -20.66 -18.82
C HIS A 527 -20.31 -19.61 -17.89
N ALA A 528 -20.94 -18.43 -17.71
CA ALA A 528 -20.44 -17.41 -16.79
C ALA A 528 -20.46 -17.89 -15.35
N LYS A 529 -21.52 -18.60 -14.93
CA LYS A 529 -21.59 -19.21 -13.59
C LYS A 529 -20.49 -20.25 -13.39
N GLN A 530 -20.29 -21.13 -14.36
CA GLN A 530 -19.22 -22.15 -14.32
C GLN A 530 -17.83 -21.52 -14.18
N ARG A 531 -17.57 -20.40 -14.88
CA ARG A 531 -16.30 -19.67 -14.77
C ARG A 531 -16.11 -19.02 -13.41
N VAL A 532 -17.16 -18.43 -12.85
CA VAL A 532 -17.13 -17.89 -11.48
C VAL A 532 -16.83 -19.01 -10.48
N ASP A 533 -17.51 -20.15 -10.60
CA ASP A 533 -17.30 -21.31 -9.74
C ASP A 533 -15.87 -21.85 -9.84
N ALA A 534 -15.34 -21.98 -11.06
CA ALA A 534 -13.97 -22.40 -11.32
C ALA A 534 -12.94 -21.45 -10.67
N CYS A 535 -13.08 -20.14 -10.85
CA CYS A 535 -12.22 -19.15 -10.18
C CYS A 535 -12.28 -19.25 -8.65
N LEU A 536 -13.48 -19.39 -8.07
CA LEU A 536 -13.66 -19.51 -6.63
C LEU A 536 -13.02 -20.79 -6.09
N ARG A 537 -13.15 -21.93 -6.79
CA ARG A 537 -12.51 -23.19 -6.40
C ARG A 537 -10.99 -23.12 -6.48
N TRP A 538 -10.46 -22.52 -7.54
CA TRP A 538 -9.02 -22.39 -7.74
C TRP A 538 -8.36 -21.57 -6.64
N PHE A 539 -9.02 -20.49 -6.18
CA PHE A 539 -8.53 -19.59 -5.14
C PHE A 539 -9.17 -19.79 -3.76
N ALA A 540 -9.84 -20.94 -3.54
CA ALA A 540 -10.57 -21.20 -2.30
C ALA A 540 -9.66 -21.13 -1.06
N ARG A 541 -8.43 -21.64 -1.18
CA ARG A 541 -7.43 -21.64 -0.10
C ARG A 541 -7.07 -20.23 0.37
N GLU A 542 -6.94 -19.31 -0.57
CA GLU A 542 -6.54 -17.93 -0.27
C GLU A 542 -7.74 -17.12 0.22
N LEU A 543 -8.93 -17.35 -0.36
CA LEU A 543 -10.12 -16.53 -0.12
C LEU A 543 -10.93 -16.94 1.13
N GLU A 544 -10.88 -18.21 1.56
CA GLU A 544 -11.64 -18.73 2.70
C GLU A 544 -10.83 -18.62 4.03
N PRO A 545 -11.25 -17.81 5.02
CA PRO A 545 -10.47 -17.57 6.23
C PRO A 545 -10.45 -18.73 7.25
N ALA A 546 -11.42 -19.66 7.21
CA ALA A 546 -11.71 -20.62 8.28
C ALA A 546 -11.66 -22.08 7.79
N GLN A 547 -10.72 -22.39 6.92
CA GLN A 547 -10.71 -23.66 6.21
C GLN A 547 -10.03 -24.77 7.03
N SER A 548 -10.82 -25.70 7.56
CA SER A 548 -10.34 -26.90 8.27
C SER A 548 -10.18 -28.12 7.36
N GLU A 549 -10.85 -28.12 6.21
CA GLU A 549 -10.83 -29.22 5.24
C GLU A 549 -9.97 -28.90 4.01
N PRO A 550 -9.37 -29.91 3.35
CA PRO A 550 -8.62 -29.67 2.11
C PRO A 550 -9.56 -29.15 1.01
N THR A 551 -9.09 -28.14 0.27
CA THR A 551 -9.79 -27.52 -0.87
C THR A 551 -10.01 -28.51 -2.01
N PHE A 552 -10.92 -28.17 -2.92
CA PHE A 552 -11.13 -28.91 -4.18
C PHE A 552 -9.82 -29.19 -4.92
N ALA A 553 -8.99 -28.16 -5.11
CA ALA A 553 -7.70 -28.30 -5.78
C ALA A 553 -6.76 -29.25 -5.02
N GLN A 554 -6.70 -29.15 -3.69
CA GLN A 554 -5.86 -30.03 -2.86
C GLN A 554 -6.35 -31.49 -2.89
N ARG A 555 -7.67 -31.73 -2.82
CA ARG A 555 -8.22 -33.09 -2.92
C ARG A 555 -7.88 -33.74 -4.24
N LEU A 556 -7.98 -32.98 -5.34
CA LEU A 556 -7.54 -33.44 -6.65
C LEU A 556 -6.03 -33.73 -6.65
N GLU A 557 -5.21 -32.82 -6.14
CA GLU A 557 -3.75 -32.99 -6.04
C GLU A 557 -3.30 -34.23 -5.25
N THR A 558 -4.12 -34.70 -4.30
CA THR A 558 -3.84 -35.93 -3.53
C THR A 558 -4.24 -37.23 -4.23
N THR A 559 -4.92 -37.18 -5.37
CA THR A 559 -5.34 -38.40 -6.08
C THR A 559 -4.16 -39.11 -6.75
N THR A 560 -4.16 -40.45 -6.67
CA THR A 560 -3.06 -41.29 -7.16
C THR A 560 -3.15 -41.63 -8.65
N SER A 561 -4.34 -41.50 -9.27
CA SER A 561 -4.57 -41.78 -10.68
C SER A 561 -5.51 -40.77 -11.35
N ASP A 562 -5.33 -40.57 -12.66
CA ASP A 562 -6.18 -39.65 -13.45
C ASP A 562 -7.64 -40.13 -13.55
N GLU A 563 -7.89 -41.44 -13.43
CA GLU A 563 -9.25 -42.01 -13.41
C GLU A 563 -9.98 -41.67 -12.11
N ALA A 564 -9.32 -41.85 -10.97
CA ALA A 564 -9.87 -41.45 -9.68
C ALA A 564 -10.11 -39.93 -9.62
N ALA A 565 -9.21 -39.14 -10.23
CA ALA A 565 -9.38 -37.70 -10.35
C ALA A 565 -10.62 -37.32 -11.19
N ARG A 566 -10.91 -38.03 -12.28
CA ARG A 566 -12.12 -37.80 -13.10
C ARG A 566 -13.41 -38.11 -12.35
N GLU A 567 -13.45 -39.23 -11.63
CA GLU A 567 -14.62 -39.61 -10.84
C GLU A 567 -14.88 -38.60 -9.71
N LEU A 568 -13.83 -38.21 -9.00
CA LEU A 568 -13.90 -37.20 -7.94
C LEU A 568 -14.36 -35.85 -8.50
N HIS A 569 -13.80 -35.43 -9.64
CA HIS A 569 -14.20 -34.20 -10.33
C HIS A 569 -15.69 -34.23 -10.71
N ALA A 570 -16.17 -35.33 -11.31
CA ALA A 570 -17.57 -35.47 -11.69
C ALA A 570 -18.53 -35.42 -10.49
N HIS A 571 -18.15 -36.07 -9.38
CA HIS A 571 -18.96 -36.08 -8.16
C HIS A 571 -19.06 -34.68 -7.52
N LEU A 572 -17.94 -33.96 -7.42
CA LEU A 572 -17.88 -32.66 -6.74
C LEU A 572 -18.54 -31.54 -7.56
N MET A 573 -18.50 -31.61 -8.89
CA MET A 573 -19.19 -30.64 -9.75
C MET A 573 -20.72 -30.74 -9.69
N GLY A 574 -21.27 -31.81 -9.11
CA GLY A 574 -22.71 -32.04 -8.99
C GLY A 574 -23.39 -31.42 -7.76
N SER A 575 -22.66 -31.17 -6.66
CA SER A 575 -23.26 -30.73 -5.39
C SER A 575 -23.10 -29.23 -5.09
N ASN A 576 -22.08 -28.54 -5.63
CA ASN A 576 -21.79 -27.10 -5.45
C ASN A 576 -21.77 -26.58 -3.99
N THR A 577 -21.91 -27.44 -2.98
CA THR A 577 -21.92 -27.09 -1.55
C THR A 577 -20.56 -26.58 -1.07
N ASP A 578 -19.50 -26.89 -1.82
CA ASP A 578 -18.13 -26.46 -1.57
C ASP A 578 -17.90 -24.95 -1.70
N LEU A 579 -18.85 -24.23 -2.32
CA LEU A 579 -18.76 -22.78 -2.56
C LEU A 579 -19.75 -21.94 -1.74
N ASP A 580 -20.42 -22.53 -0.75
CA ASP A 580 -21.37 -21.82 0.11
C ASP A 580 -20.74 -20.65 0.88
N TRP A 581 -19.46 -20.79 1.25
CA TRP A 581 -18.70 -19.73 1.93
C TRP A 581 -18.63 -18.45 1.08
N ALA A 582 -18.51 -18.57 -0.24
CA ALA A 582 -18.37 -17.43 -1.14
C ALA A 582 -19.64 -16.58 -1.24
N SER A 583 -20.79 -17.18 -0.90
CA SER A 583 -22.09 -16.51 -0.82
C SER A 583 -22.36 -15.88 0.55
N LYS A 584 -21.61 -16.27 1.59
CA LYS A 584 -21.78 -15.77 2.97
C LYS A 584 -20.77 -14.67 3.31
N LEU A 585 -19.52 -14.85 2.91
CA LEU A 585 -18.44 -13.90 3.18
C LEU A 585 -18.55 -12.69 2.28
N THR A 586 -18.39 -11.52 2.88
CA THR A 586 -18.43 -10.23 2.19
C THR A 586 -17.03 -9.75 1.81
N PHE A 587 -16.97 -8.88 0.80
CA PHE A 587 -15.75 -8.24 0.35
C PHE A 587 -15.04 -7.50 1.50
N ARG A 588 -15.80 -6.87 2.42
CA ARG A 588 -15.26 -6.18 3.59
C ARG A 588 -14.52 -7.11 4.55
N GLU A 589 -14.97 -8.36 4.69
CA GLU A 589 -14.42 -9.33 5.64
C GLU A 589 -13.15 -10.00 5.11
N ALA A 590 -12.94 -9.99 3.79
CA ALA A 590 -11.71 -10.48 3.18
C ALA A 590 -10.51 -9.59 3.56
N LYS A 591 -9.33 -10.21 3.74
CA LYS A 591 -8.04 -9.51 3.92
C LYS A 591 -7.78 -8.58 2.73
N PHE A 592 -6.99 -7.53 2.90
CA PHE A 592 -6.71 -6.58 1.81
C PHE A 592 -6.07 -7.24 0.58
N SER A 593 -5.09 -8.10 0.78
CA SER A 593 -4.48 -8.97 -0.25
C SER A 593 -5.56 -9.73 -1.04
N ASN A 594 -6.51 -10.36 -0.32
CA ASN A 594 -7.65 -11.08 -0.92
C ASN A 594 -8.63 -10.16 -1.65
N GLN A 595 -8.90 -8.95 -1.12
CA GLN A 595 -9.75 -7.96 -1.78
C GLN A 595 -9.15 -7.52 -3.12
N ARG A 596 -7.83 -7.34 -3.19
CA ARG A 596 -7.11 -7.03 -4.43
C ARG A 596 -7.18 -8.20 -5.41
N LEU A 597 -6.92 -9.41 -4.93
CA LEU A 597 -7.09 -10.63 -5.72
C LEU A 597 -8.50 -10.74 -6.31
N LEU A 598 -9.55 -10.48 -5.54
CA LEU A 598 -10.93 -10.56 -6.03
C LEU A 598 -11.21 -9.58 -7.19
N LEU A 599 -10.67 -8.37 -7.13
CA LEU A 599 -10.82 -7.38 -8.20
C LEU A 599 -9.96 -7.72 -9.42
N PHE A 600 -8.78 -8.28 -9.20
CA PHE A 600 -7.96 -8.86 -10.24
C PHE A 600 -8.70 -9.98 -10.98
N LEU A 601 -9.26 -10.95 -10.24
CA LEU A 601 -10.05 -12.05 -10.82
C LEU A 601 -11.31 -11.54 -11.52
N ARG A 602 -12.00 -10.54 -10.96
CA ARG A 602 -13.14 -9.87 -11.60
C ARG A 602 -12.79 -9.28 -12.96
N ALA A 603 -11.58 -8.71 -13.12
CA ALA A 603 -11.13 -8.18 -14.40
C ALA A 603 -10.88 -9.26 -15.47
N LEU A 604 -10.67 -10.51 -15.06
CA LEU A 604 -10.32 -11.63 -15.96
C LEU A 604 -11.50 -12.56 -16.24
N VAL A 605 -12.38 -12.76 -15.27
CA VAL A 605 -13.39 -13.82 -15.28
C VAL A 605 -14.34 -13.73 -16.47
N SER A 606 -14.61 -12.52 -16.98
CA SER A 606 -15.48 -12.30 -18.15
C SER A 606 -14.79 -12.47 -19.51
N GLN A 607 -13.47 -12.72 -19.56
CA GLN A 607 -12.67 -12.77 -20.81
C GLN A 607 -12.89 -11.56 -21.74
N PRO A 608 -12.62 -10.34 -21.24
CA PRO A 608 -12.79 -9.11 -22.02
C PRO A 608 -11.75 -9.00 -23.15
N ASP A 609 -12.03 -8.21 -24.18
CA ASP A 609 -11.11 -7.98 -25.30
C ASP A 609 -9.80 -7.29 -24.86
N LEU A 610 -9.90 -6.40 -23.88
CA LEU A 610 -8.76 -5.70 -23.28
C LEU A 610 -8.77 -5.90 -21.76
N VAL A 611 -7.66 -6.38 -21.21
CA VAL A 611 -7.42 -6.44 -19.76
C VAL A 611 -6.47 -5.33 -19.38
N ILE A 612 -6.83 -4.56 -18.35
CA ILE A 612 -6.07 -3.46 -17.79
C ILE A 612 -5.76 -3.75 -16.33
N LEU A 613 -4.47 -3.81 -16.02
CA LEU A 613 -3.95 -4.01 -14.67
C LEU A 613 -3.11 -2.78 -14.28
N ASP A 614 -3.69 -1.87 -13.52
CA ASP A 614 -3.01 -0.66 -13.03
C ASP A 614 -2.65 -0.84 -11.56
N GLU A 615 -1.39 -1.17 -11.25
CA GLU A 615 -0.95 -1.55 -9.90
C GLU A 615 -1.87 -2.60 -9.24
N ALA A 616 -2.43 -3.50 -10.06
CA ALA A 616 -3.48 -4.42 -9.65
C ALA A 616 -3.02 -5.43 -8.59
N LEU A 617 -1.75 -5.83 -8.65
CA LEU A 617 -1.11 -6.79 -7.76
C LEU A 617 -0.38 -6.13 -6.59
N SER A 618 -0.37 -4.79 -6.52
CA SER A 618 0.27 -4.06 -5.44
C SER A 618 -0.42 -4.34 -4.10
N GLY A 619 0.34 -4.83 -3.13
CA GLY A 619 -0.15 -5.19 -1.79
C GLY A 619 -0.79 -6.56 -1.69
N ILE A 620 -0.63 -7.41 -2.71
CA ILE A 620 -0.90 -8.84 -2.63
C ILE A 620 0.34 -9.55 -2.09
N ASP A 621 0.14 -10.59 -1.29
CA ASP A 621 1.24 -11.41 -0.76
C ASP A 621 1.92 -12.20 -1.89
N GLU A 622 3.22 -12.45 -1.77
CA GLU A 622 4.06 -13.02 -2.84
C GLU A 622 3.51 -14.33 -3.44
N ALA A 623 3.19 -15.31 -2.59
CA ALA A 623 2.65 -16.59 -3.06
C ALA A 623 1.32 -16.44 -3.81
N ILE A 624 0.47 -15.48 -3.38
CA ILE A 624 -0.82 -15.20 -4.03
C ILE A 624 -0.60 -14.48 -5.36
N ARG A 625 0.35 -13.54 -5.41
CA ARG A 625 0.74 -12.81 -6.62
C ARG A 625 1.22 -13.77 -7.69
N ASP A 626 2.15 -14.67 -7.36
CA ASP A 626 2.73 -15.60 -8.32
C ASP A 626 1.67 -16.59 -8.86
N LYS A 627 0.78 -17.09 -7.98
CA LYS A 627 -0.39 -17.88 -8.38
C LYS A 627 -1.35 -17.09 -9.28
N ALA A 628 -1.58 -15.81 -8.98
CA ALA A 628 -2.45 -14.93 -9.79
C ALA A 628 -1.85 -14.65 -11.18
N LEU A 629 -0.53 -14.48 -11.28
CA LEU A 629 0.19 -14.34 -12.55
C LEU A 629 0.16 -15.63 -13.37
N LEU A 630 0.37 -16.79 -12.75
CA LEU A 630 0.19 -18.09 -13.42
C LEU A 630 -1.24 -18.25 -13.95
N PHE A 631 -2.23 -17.88 -13.15
CA PHE A 631 -3.63 -17.94 -13.55
C PHE A 631 -3.96 -16.96 -14.70
N LEU A 632 -3.36 -15.76 -14.71
CA LEU A 632 -3.47 -14.83 -15.83
C LEU A 632 -2.94 -15.44 -17.13
N SER A 633 -1.75 -16.04 -17.07
CA SER A 633 -1.04 -16.55 -18.24
C SER A 633 -1.60 -17.88 -18.75
N HIS A 634 -1.98 -18.79 -17.85
CA HIS A 634 -2.36 -20.17 -18.19
C HIS A 634 -3.76 -20.59 -17.72
N GLY A 635 -4.43 -19.81 -16.86
CA GLY A 635 -5.70 -20.18 -16.25
C GLY A 635 -5.53 -21.39 -15.34
N GLU A 636 -6.45 -22.35 -15.40
CA GLU A 636 -6.40 -23.58 -14.60
C GLU A 636 -5.41 -24.62 -15.17
N LYS A 637 -4.66 -24.31 -16.24
CA LYS A 637 -3.79 -25.29 -16.91
C LYS A 637 -2.50 -25.59 -16.15
N VAL A 638 -1.94 -24.60 -15.46
CA VAL A 638 -0.66 -24.70 -14.76
C VAL A 638 -0.91 -24.38 -13.29
N SER A 639 -0.50 -25.26 -12.39
CA SER A 639 -0.71 -25.07 -10.94
C SER A 639 0.46 -24.37 -10.25
N LYS A 640 1.70 -24.70 -10.65
CA LYS A 640 2.92 -24.16 -10.05
C LYS A 640 4.12 -24.28 -10.98
N VAL A 641 5.15 -23.48 -10.72
CA VAL A 641 6.48 -23.61 -11.33
C VAL A 641 7.42 -24.15 -10.25
N VAL A 642 8.03 -25.31 -10.52
CA VAL A 642 8.99 -25.96 -9.60
C VAL A 642 10.18 -26.40 -10.43
N ASP A 643 11.40 -26.13 -9.94
CA ASP A 643 12.65 -26.50 -10.61
C ASP A 643 12.73 -26.06 -12.09
N ASN A 644 12.29 -24.84 -12.40
CA ASN A 644 12.19 -24.28 -13.75
C ASN A 644 11.22 -25.03 -14.70
N ILE A 645 10.24 -25.77 -14.17
CA ILE A 645 9.25 -26.47 -14.97
C ILE A 645 7.85 -26.01 -14.56
N ALA A 646 7.09 -25.50 -15.52
CA ALA A 646 5.66 -25.22 -15.37
C ALA A 646 4.88 -26.54 -15.31
N GLN A 647 4.38 -26.90 -14.12
CA GLN A 647 3.67 -28.16 -13.92
C GLN A 647 2.20 -28.04 -14.33
N SER A 648 1.78 -28.95 -15.21
CA SER A 648 0.38 -29.07 -15.63
C SER A 648 -0.50 -29.47 -14.44
N SER A 649 -1.64 -28.81 -14.28
CA SER A 649 -2.60 -29.15 -13.24
C SER A 649 -3.28 -30.49 -13.52
N ILE A 650 -3.80 -31.14 -12.49
CA ILE A 650 -4.59 -32.36 -12.66
C ILE A 650 -5.85 -32.07 -13.48
N LEU A 651 -6.48 -30.90 -13.29
CA LEU A 651 -7.62 -30.45 -14.11
C LEU A 651 -7.28 -30.43 -15.60
N ALA A 652 -6.09 -29.96 -15.97
CA ALA A 652 -5.63 -29.96 -17.36
C ALA A 652 -5.45 -31.38 -17.91
N ARG A 653 -4.86 -32.28 -17.12
CA ARG A 653 -4.64 -33.68 -17.50
C ARG A 653 -5.94 -34.45 -17.72
N ILE A 654 -6.95 -34.17 -16.91
CA ILE A 654 -8.27 -34.83 -17.02
C ILE A 654 -9.23 -34.14 -18.00
N GLY A 655 -8.83 -32.99 -18.57
CA GLY A 655 -9.68 -32.21 -19.49
C GLY A 655 -10.82 -31.43 -18.81
N GLY A 656 -10.70 -31.16 -17.50
CA GLY A 656 -11.70 -30.47 -16.69
C GLY A 656 -11.54 -28.95 -16.61
N THR A 657 -10.61 -28.34 -17.36
CA THR A 657 -10.35 -26.90 -17.31
C THR A 657 -11.51 -26.09 -17.87
N VAL A 658 -12.00 -25.12 -17.11
CA VAL A 658 -13.09 -24.21 -17.50
C VAL A 658 -12.53 -22.83 -17.83
N VAL A 659 -11.58 -22.35 -17.03
CA VAL A 659 -10.94 -21.04 -17.20
C VAL A 659 -9.58 -21.22 -17.84
N HIS A 660 -9.45 -20.67 -19.05
CA HIS A 660 -8.17 -20.55 -19.74
C HIS A 660 -7.56 -19.18 -19.46
N GLY A 661 -6.22 -19.14 -19.46
CA GLY A 661 -5.45 -17.89 -19.40
C GLY A 661 -5.72 -16.98 -20.60
N LEU A 662 -4.99 -15.87 -20.66
CA LEU A 662 -5.19 -14.86 -21.69
C LEU A 662 -5.07 -15.43 -23.12
N SER A 663 -6.11 -15.27 -23.94
CA SER A 663 -6.09 -15.75 -25.32
C SER A 663 -5.30 -14.81 -26.26
N PRO A 664 -4.89 -15.29 -27.45
CA PRO A 664 -4.31 -14.43 -28.50
C PRO A 664 -5.27 -13.36 -29.02
N GLN A 665 -6.58 -13.50 -28.78
CA GLN A 665 -7.59 -12.51 -29.17
C GLN A 665 -7.69 -11.36 -28.15
N GLN A 666 -7.15 -11.51 -26.95
CA GLN A 666 -7.16 -10.47 -25.93
C GLN A 666 -5.86 -9.66 -25.98
N ALA A 667 -5.94 -8.37 -25.66
CA ALA A 667 -4.77 -7.57 -25.34
C ALA A 667 -4.65 -7.39 -23.82
N LEU A 668 -3.42 -7.16 -23.37
CA LEU A 668 -3.11 -6.86 -21.97
C LEU A 668 -2.37 -5.53 -21.88
N LEU A 669 -2.81 -4.69 -20.95
CA LEU A 669 -2.16 -3.44 -20.58
C LEU A 669 -1.81 -3.47 -19.09
N VAL A 670 -0.54 -3.29 -18.76
CA VAL A 670 -0.05 -3.31 -17.36
C VAL A 670 0.64 -1.99 -17.03
N ILE A 671 0.28 -1.40 -15.90
CA ILE A 671 1.05 -0.33 -15.26
C ILE A 671 1.57 -0.89 -13.94
N SER A 672 2.89 -0.91 -13.79
CA SER A 672 3.54 -1.29 -12.54
C SER A 672 4.86 -0.56 -12.37
N HIS A 673 5.16 -0.23 -11.12
CA HIS A 673 6.45 0.32 -10.70
C HIS A 673 7.40 -0.77 -10.15
N SER A 674 6.88 -1.96 -9.86
CA SER A 674 7.61 -3.11 -9.33
C SER A 674 7.80 -4.14 -10.44
N LYS A 675 9.03 -4.60 -10.64
CA LYS A 675 9.39 -5.58 -11.69
C LYS A 675 8.65 -6.91 -11.50
N GLU A 676 8.40 -7.26 -10.25
CA GLU A 676 7.77 -8.50 -9.76
C GLU A 676 6.27 -8.56 -10.09
N ASP A 677 5.63 -7.41 -10.22
CA ASP A 677 4.21 -7.29 -10.56
C ASP A 677 3.99 -7.28 -12.08
N VAL A 678 5.06 -7.19 -12.89
CA VAL A 678 4.99 -7.23 -14.35
C VAL A 678 4.90 -8.70 -14.79
N PRO A 679 3.78 -9.12 -15.44
CA PRO A 679 3.65 -10.49 -15.92
C PRO A 679 4.74 -10.85 -16.92
N GLY A 680 5.26 -12.08 -16.85
CA GLY A 680 6.24 -12.60 -17.80
C GLY A 680 5.68 -12.81 -19.20
N CYS A 681 4.37 -12.67 -19.43
CA CYS A 681 3.76 -12.59 -20.77
C CYS A 681 3.90 -11.23 -21.48
N ILE A 682 4.40 -10.17 -20.81
CA ILE A 682 4.59 -8.83 -21.40
C ILE A 682 5.72 -8.84 -22.44
N ARG A 683 5.48 -8.24 -23.61
CA ARG A 683 6.44 -8.18 -24.71
C ARG A 683 6.67 -6.78 -25.21
N GLU A 684 5.65 -5.95 -25.22
CA GLU A 684 5.78 -4.55 -25.63
C GLU A 684 5.85 -3.63 -24.41
N TRP A 685 6.51 -2.50 -24.55
CA TRP A 685 6.48 -1.47 -23.52
C TRP A 685 6.53 -0.07 -24.13
N ILE A 686 5.92 0.87 -23.41
CA ILE A 686 6.02 2.30 -23.64
C ILE A 686 6.44 2.99 -22.34
N CYS A 687 7.48 3.81 -22.38
CA CYS A 687 7.96 4.61 -21.26
C CYS A 687 7.64 6.07 -21.52
N LEU A 688 6.71 6.63 -20.75
CA LEU A 688 6.36 8.05 -20.84
C LEU A 688 7.44 8.92 -20.18
N PRO A 689 7.78 10.08 -20.79
CA PRO A 689 8.80 11.01 -20.28
C PRO A 689 8.32 11.77 -19.03
N GLU A 690 9.22 12.50 -18.37
CA GLU A 690 8.81 13.39 -17.29
C GLU A 690 7.98 14.57 -17.83
N PRO A 691 6.97 15.06 -17.09
CA PRO A 691 6.18 16.21 -17.52
C PRO A 691 7.07 17.43 -17.76
N GLY A 692 6.95 18.05 -18.93
CA GLY A 692 7.72 19.24 -19.31
C GLY A 692 9.10 18.96 -19.89
N GLU A 693 9.53 17.70 -19.99
CA GLU A 693 10.82 17.32 -20.61
C GLU A 693 10.82 17.51 -22.14
N GLY A 694 9.64 17.53 -22.77
CA GLY A 694 9.47 17.76 -24.21
C GLY A 694 9.93 16.60 -25.12
N ARG A 695 10.41 15.50 -24.53
CA ARG A 695 10.89 14.31 -25.24
C ARG A 695 9.74 13.41 -25.68
N GLU A 696 9.94 12.66 -26.75
CA GLU A 696 8.99 11.64 -27.17
C GLU A 696 9.02 10.41 -26.23
N PRO A 697 7.91 9.66 -26.11
CA PRO A 697 7.87 8.43 -25.34
C PRO A 697 8.76 7.37 -26.00
N ARG A 698 9.50 6.63 -25.18
CA ARG A 698 10.30 5.50 -25.66
C ARG A 698 9.42 4.27 -25.77
N THR A 699 9.60 3.50 -26.83
CA THR A 699 8.88 2.22 -27.03
C THR A 699 9.87 1.13 -27.37
N GLY A 700 9.59 -0.10 -26.95
CA GLY A 700 10.44 -1.23 -27.27
C GLY A 700 9.71 -2.57 -27.18
N VAL A 701 10.43 -3.62 -27.58
CA VAL A 701 9.98 -5.01 -27.55
C VAL A 701 10.99 -5.83 -26.75
N LEU A 702 10.49 -6.66 -25.84
CA LEU A 702 11.27 -7.58 -25.03
C LEU A 702 11.40 -8.94 -25.73
N PRO A 703 12.58 -9.58 -25.69
CA PRO A 703 12.79 -10.92 -26.24
C PRO A 703 12.11 -12.03 -25.42
N GLY A 704 11.65 -11.71 -24.21
CA GLY A 704 10.99 -12.63 -23.29
C GLY A 704 10.66 -11.96 -21.95
N PRO A 705 10.40 -12.74 -20.89
CA PRO A 705 10.02 -12.22 -19.57
C PRO A 705 11.07 -11.26 -19.00
N LEU A 706 10.61 -10.13 -18.47
CA LEU A 706 11.47 -9.09 -17.89
C LEU A 706 12.32 -9.60 -16.72
N GLU A 707 11.79 -10.56 -15.95
CA GLU A 707 12.53 -11.12 -14.82
C GLU A 707 13.75 -11.94 -15.21
N LEU A 708 13.68 -12.64 -16.33
CA LEU A 708 14.77 -13.44 -16.89
C LEU A 708 15.75 -12.58 -17.69
N ASN A 709 15.41 -11.32 -17.94
CA ASN A 709 16.19 -10.36 -18.73
C ASN A 709 16.44 -9.06 -17.92
N PRO A 710 17.21 -9.11 -16.82
CA PRO A 710 17.37 -7.99 -15.90
C PRO A 710 17.96 -6.72 -16.54
N GLY A 711 18.81 -6.87 -17.57
CA GLY A 711 19.36 -5.73 -18.31
C GLY A 711 18.29 -4.87 -18.99
N ALA A 712 17.17 -5.46 -19.42
CA ALA A 712 16.09 -4.74 -20.08
C ALA A 712 15.36 -3.78 -19.12
N TRP A 713 15.24 -4.14 -17.84
CA TRP A 713 14.67 -3.22 -16.84
C TRP A 713 15.58 -2.00 -16.65
N GLY A 714 16.89 -2.23 -16.58
CA GLY A 714 17.89 -1.17 -16.56
C GLY A 714 17.74 -0.25 -17.77
N GLU A 715 17.69 -0.77 -18.99
CA GLU A 715 17.54 0.00 -20.22
C GLU A 715 16.25 0.86 -20.26
N ILE A 716 15.13 0.28 -19.83
CA ILE A 716 13.86 1.00 -19.71
C ILE A 716 14.00 2.22 -18.80
N TRP A 717 14.80 2.16 -17.72
CA TRP A 717 14.93 3.25 -16.74
C TRP A 717 16.24 4.06 -16.84
N ALA A 718 17.27 3.61 -17.58
CA ALA A 718 18.65 4.12 -17.53
C ALA A 718 18.80 5.59 -17.97
N ASN A 719 18.05 6.03 -18.98
CA ASN A 719 18.20 7.39 -19.53
C ASN A 719 17.38 8.47 -18.79
N ILE A 720 16.68 8.12 -17.71
CA ILE A 720 15.98 9.10 -16.86
C ILE A 720 16.96 9.69 -15.82
N ALA A 721 18.04 8.97 -15.47
CA ALA A 721 18.98 9.36 -14.42
C ALA A 721 19.94 10.50 -14.81
N HIS A 722 20.16 10.76 -16.11
CA HIS A 722 21.17 11.72 -16.57
C HIS A 722 20.74 13.21 -16.54
N VAL A 723 19.53 13.55 -16.10
CA VAL A 723 19.01 14.93 -16.24
C VAL A 723 19.03 15.75 -14.94
N GLN A 724 19.17 15.16 -13.76
CA GLN A 724 19.15 15.93 -12.50
C GLN A 724 20.49 16.56 -12.06
N GLN A 725 21.59 16.33 -12.79
CA GLN A 725 22.88 16.97 -12.49
C GLN A 725 23.15 18.24 -13.31
N ASP A 726 22.39 18.54 -14.38
CA ASP A 726 22.70 19.65 -15.28
C ASP A 726 21.94 20.97 -15.01
N THR A 727 21.16 21.07 -13.91
CA THR A 727 20.46 22.33 -13.54
C THR A 727 20.98 23.02 -12.29
N HIS A 728 22.16 22.63 -11.78
CA HIS A 728 22.89 23.38 -10.74
C HIS A 728 24.36 23.61 -11.12
N SER A 729 24.60 24.15 -12.31
CA SER A 729 25.81 24.93 -12.62
C SER A 729 25.43 26.39 -12.88
N VAL A 730 25.01 27.07 -11.80
CA VAL A 730 25.00 28.53 -11.79
C VAL A 730 26.46 28.97 -11.90
N LYS A 731 26.78 29.59 -13.04
CA LYS A 731 27.97 30.38 -13.37
C LYS A 731 28.80 30.75 -12.15
N LYS A 732 29.91 30.03 -11.97
CA LYS A 732 31.07 30.45 -11.19
C LYS A 732 32.27 30.15 -12.06
N ASP A 733 32.52 31.03 -13.02
CA ASP A 733 33.79 31.17 -13.75
C ASP A 733 33.67 32.43 -14.61
N ASP A 734 33.93 33.56 -13.97
CA ASP A 734 34.25 34.85 -14.61
C ASP A 734 34.97 35.69 -13.57
N PHE A 735 36.12 35.23 -13.07
CA PHE A 735 37.16 36.09 -12.50
C PHE A 735 38.49 35.31 -12.48
N ALA A 736 39.53 35.99 -12.95
CA ALA A 736 40.91 35.53 -13.11
C ALA A 736 41.17 34.64 -14.32
N HIS A 737 41.51 35.26 -15.45
CA HIS A 737 42.86 35.11 -16.02
C HIS A 737 43.12 36.22 -17.05
N GLU A 738 43.70 37.31 -16.54
CA GLU A 738 44.43 38.28 -17.33
C GLU A 738 45.93 37.91 -17.26
N LYS A 739 46.64 38.06 -18.39
CA LYS A 739 48.07 37.81 -18.64
C LYS A 739 48.40 36.32 -18.95
N THR A 740 49.05 35.97 -20.06
CA THR A 740 50.03 36.71 -20.85
C THR A 740 50.20 36.08 -22.24
N TRP A 741 50.48 36.95 -23.21
CA TRP A 741 50.88 36.70 -24.59
C TRP A 741 52.03 35.70 -24.74
N ALA A 742 51.94 34.81 -25.74
CA ALA A 742 53.06 34.44 -26.62
C ALA A 742 52.58 33.55 -27.79
N GLU A 743 52.63 34.15 -28.99
CA GLU A 743 53.06 33.55 -30.26
C GLU A 743 52.11 32.63 -31.07
N ILE A 744 51.68 33.23 -32.19
CA ILE A 744 51.15 32.73 -33.48
C ILE A 744 49.63 32.58 -33.59
#